data_AF-A0A497DJE2-F1
#
_entry.id   AF-A0A497DJE2-F1
#
_cell.length_a   1.000
_cell.length_b   1.000
_cell.length_c   1.000
_cell.angle_alpha   90.00
_cell.angle_beta   90.00
_cell.angle_gamma   90.00
#
_symmetry.space_group_name_H-M   'P 1'
#
loop_
_entity.id
_entity.type
_entity.pdbx_description
1 polymer ?
#
loop_
_entity_poly.entity_id
_entity_poly.type
_entity_poly.pdbx_seq_one_letter_code
_entity_poly.pdbx_strand_id
1 'polypeptide(L)'
;MYRLKLVGIFLFLSTVLLAQAPAGYYNSASGLSGYQLKTALYNIIKDHNDQGYSALWSFYYYGDTLPQALTNSGTSTDIIWDIYSYNPNGANPYEYVAGSNQCGTYSAEGSCYNREHTFPQSWFNKSSPMKNDAVQVLPTDGYVNGKRSNYPYSEVNATWTSQNGSKVGSSNIAGFSGTAFEPIDEFKGDLARIYFYMATRYENVIASWQYNSNADDVLDGTSDHVYDDWFLDLMMQWHEQDPVSQKEIDRNNDVYDYQDNRNPFVDHPEYAESIWGYDTTKAEPSNHVANFTTTTVTDSTITLTWNDNDGTVVADYYLLMINTTGVFTAPVDSVPQNDDTDLSDGEGDININHGSETYTWAGLDTATIYYFIIYPYTNTGTNVNYKTDGTVPVTQDTTTAPQGSGNSGSTDSTVLLIISEVADPGDNSGARYVELYNGGANDIDFSNQTWYLSRQANADSWGDILLTGIIKADSVMVIANSTSNFNSAYGFNPDMANGFVSENGNDGYFLFKDGNHSSGTLVDAYGETDINGTGTAWEYEDGKAVRLYTVDSASATWMASEWKIESADVADMTPRWHHKTYYWTGAVSTDWFTINNWQVNSSTPDYYYDAGSYLIINPAGNSPTLFSTDTIFCTKLTMDTNAVITLDSSVLKVGK
;
A
#
# COMPACT_ATOMS: atom_id res chain seq x y z
N MET A 1 55.26 -56.30 -14.05
CA MET A 1 54.57 -56.92 -12.90
C MET A 1 54.50 -55.91 -11.76
N TYR A 2 53.37 -55.25 -11.55
CA TYR A 2 53.09 -54.55 -10.28
C TYR A 2 51.64 -54.86 -9.86
N ARG A 3 51.45 -55.03 -8.55
CA ARG A 3 50.26 -55.65 -7.96
C ARG A 3 49.21 -54.58 -7.59
N LEU A 4 47.95 -54.84 -7.93
CA LEU A 4 46.81 -54.12 -7.33
C LEU A 4 46.78 -54.37 -5.81
N LYS A 5 46.53 -53.32 -5.03
CA LYS A 5 46.01 -53.44 -3.65
C LYS A 5 44.58 -52.90 -3.66
N LEU A 6 43.60 -53.75 -3.35
CA LEU A 6 42.29 -53.27 -2.94
C LEU A 6 42.40 -52.73 -1.51
N VAL A 7 41.81 -51.56 -1.28
CA VAL A 7 41.42 -51.09 0.06
C VAL A 7 39.90 -51.09 0.07
N GLY A 8 39.30 -51.93 0.92
CA GLY A 8 37.85 -51.98 1.09
C GLY A 8 37.40 -50.91 2.07
N ILE A 9 36.52 -50.01 1.65
CA ILE A 9 35.81 -49.09 2.53
C ILE A 9 34.55 -49.82 3.00
N PHE A 10 34.45 -50.09 4.30
CA PHE A 10 33.22 -50.57 4.92
C PHE A 10 32.32 -49.36 5.20
N LEU A 11 31.21 -49.25 4.47
CA LEU A 11 30.16 -48.30 4.78
C LEU A 11 29.36 -48.85 5.96
N PHE A 12 29.47 -48.22 7.13
CA PHE A 12 28.56 -48.47 8.25
C PHE A 12 27.24 -47.74 7.97
N LEU A 13 26.22 -48.48 7.54
CA LEU A 13 24.88 -47.94 7.37
C LEU A 13 24.16 -47.95 8.73
N SER A 14 24.27 -46.85 9.48
CA SER A 14 23.51 -46.66 10.71
C SER A 14 22.07 -46.28 10.39
N THR A 15 21.15 -47.25 10.43
CA THR A 15 19.72 -46.99 10.37
C THR A 15 19.26 -46.34 11.68
N VAL A 16 19.17 -45.02 11.69
CA VAL A 16 18.41 -44.30 12.72
C VAL A 16 16.94 -44.56 12.45
N LEU A 17 16.24 -45.17 13.42
CA LEU A 17 14.79 -45.30 13.39
C LEU A 17 14.21 -43.94 13.78
N LEU A 18 13.85 -43.13 12.79
CA LEU A 18 13.02 -41.95 13.02
C LEU A 18 11.61 -42.42 13.39
N ALA A 19 11.06 -41.90 14.49
CA ALA A 19 9.65 -42.07 14.79
C ALA A 19 8.86 -41.23 13.76
N GLN A 20 8.07 -41.92 12.94
CA GLN A 20 7.12 -41.31 12.01
C GLN A 20 5.71 -41.55 12.53
N ALA A 21 4.73 -40.85 11.96
CA ALA A 21 3.31 -41.10 12.24
C ALA A 21 2.98 -42.60 12.16
N PRO A 22 2.09 -43.13 13.04
CA PRO A 22 1.79 -44.56 13.09
C PRO A 22 1.42 -45.13 11.72
N ALA A 23 1.84 -46.36 11.45
CA ALA A 23 1.63 -46.98 10.14
C ALA A 23 0.14 -47.00 9.76
N GLY A 24 -0.22 -46.18 8.75
CA GLY A 24 -1.60 -46.02 8.27
C GLY A 24 -2.43 -44.92 8.94
N TYR A 25 -1.84 -44.06 9.79
CA TYR A 25 -2.51 -42.95 10.47
C TYR A 25 -3.23 -42.01 9.48
N TYR A 26 -2.60 -41.68 8.35
CA TYR A 26 -3.16 -40.83 7.29
C TYR A 26 -3.89 -41.60 6.17
N ASN A 27 -4.23 -42.89 6.35
CA ASN A 27 -4.83 -43.70 5.28
C ASN A 27 -6.14 -43.12 4.71
N SER A 28 -6.96 -42.45 5.53
CA SER A 28 -8.22 -41.82 5.07
C SER A 28 -8.03 -40.48 4.36
N ALA A 29 -6.83 -39.91 4.40
CA ALA A 29 -6.45 -38.71 3.65
C ALA A 29 -5.81 -39.03 2.28
N SER A 30 -5.42 -40.30 2.05
CA SER A 30 -4.67 -40.70 0.87
C SER A 30 -5.43 -40.47 -0.44
N GLY A 31 -4.84 -39.67 -1.34
CA GLY A 31 -5.39 -39.38 -2.67
C GLY A 31 -6.50 -38.34 -2.70
N LEU A 32 -6.69 -37.58 -1.61
CA LEU A 32 -7.57 -36.41 -1.55
C LEU A 32 -6.74 -35.12 -1.75
N SER A 33 -7.39 -34.04 -2.19
CA SER A 33 -6.84 -32.67 -2.23
C SER A 33 -7.87 -31.65 -1.74
N GLY A 34 -7.47 -30.38 -1.67
CA GLY A 34 -8.30 -29.25 -1.31
C GLY A 34 -8.98 -29.41 0.04
N TYR A 35 -10.17 -28.84 0.17
CA TYR A 35 -10.96 -28.94 1.39
C TYR A 35 -11.45 -30.36 1.68
N GLN A 36 -11.45 -31.29 0.72
CA GLN A 36 -11.73 -32.71 1.00
C GLN A 36 -10.59 -33.38 1.78
N LEU A 37 -9.34 -33.06 1.44
CA LEU A 37 -8.17 -33.47 2.21
C LEU A 37 -8.21 -32.83 3.61
N LYS A 38 -8.53 -31.54 3.72
CA LYS A 38 -8.69 -30.84 5.00
C LYS A 38 -9.70 -31.54 5.91
N THR A 39 -10.93 -31.79 5.43
CA THR A 39 -11.96 -32.49 6.20
C THR A 39 -11.55 -33.92 6.55
N ALA A 40 -10.78 -34.62 5.70
CA ALA A 40 -10.26 -35.94 6.02
C ALA A 40 -9.21 -35.90 7.15
N LEU A 41 -8.30 -34.92 7.12
CA LEU A 41 -7.31 -34.67 8.19
C LEU A 41 -7.99 -34.23 9.49
N TYR A 42 -8.98 -33.33 9.43
CA TYR A 42 -9.84 -32.98 10.58
C TYR A 42 -10.41 -34.24 11.22
N ASN A 43 -11.00 -35.14 10.43
CA ASN A 43 -11.56 -36.39 10.96
C ASN A 43 -10.52 -37.35 11.58
N ILE A 44 -9.24 -37.25 11.21
CA ILE A 44 -8.14 -37.99 11.85
C ILE A 44 -7.74 -37.34 13.19
N ILE A 45 -7.64 -36.00 13.25
CA ILE A 45 -6.99 -35.29 14.37
C ILE A 45 -7.96 -34.65 15.39
N LYS A 46 -9.27 -34.60 15.11
CA LYS A 46 -10.28 -33.88 15.92
C LYS A 46 -10.53 -34.40 17.33
N ASP A 47 -10.19 -35.66 17.61
CA ASP A 47 -10.51 -36.34 18.86
C ASP A 47 -9.26 -36.53 19.73
N HIS A 48 -8.55 -35.42 20.00
CA HIS A 48 -7.37 -35.43 20.89
C HIS A 48 -7.76 -35.58 22.36
N ASN A 49 -6.82 -36.09 23.16
CA ASN A 49 -6.97 -36.39 24.58
C ASN A 49 -6.49 -35.21 25.45
N ASP A 50 -7.41 -34.29 25.79
CA ASP A 50 -7.12 -33.06 26.58
C ASP A 50 -6.60 -33.41 28.00
N GLN A 51 -5.29 -33.30 28.20
CA GLN A 51 -4.61 -33.53 29.48
C GLN A 51 -4.83 -32.41 30.52
N GLY A 52 -5.44 -31.29 30.13
CA GLY A 52 -5.73 -30.15 30.98
C GLY A 52 -4.58 -29.13 31.07
N TYR A 53 -4.94 -27.85 31.21
CA TYR A 53 -4.01 -26.70 31.15
C TYR A 53 -2.78 -26.78 32.08
N SER A 54 -2.87 -27.49 33.21
CA SER A 54 -1.76 -27.66 34.15
C SER A 54 -0.75 -28.74 33.73
N ALA A 55 -1.16 -29.73 32.92
CA ALA A 55 -0.30 -30.83 32.50
C ALA A 55 0.74 -30.38 31.45
N LEU A 56 0.46 -29.31 30.70
CA LEU A 56 1.39 -28.68 29.76
C LEU A 56 2.77 -28.38 30.41
N TRP A 57 2.80 -27.96 31.68
CA TRP A 57 4.07 -27.74 32.38
C TRP A 57 4.96 -28.98 32.44
N SER A 58 4.36 -30.17 32.59
CA SER A 58 5.09 -31.44 32.61
C SER A 58 5.45 -31.95 31.21
N PHE A 59 4.66 -31.58 30.19
CA PHE A 59 4.99 -31.83 28.78
C PHE A 59 6.30 -31.14 28.38
N TYR A 60 6.48 -29.87 28.76
CA TYR A 60 7.66 -29.07 28.43
C TYR A 60 9.00 -29.61 28.96
N TYR A 61 8.98 -30.55 29.91
CA TYR A 61 10.21 -31.15 30.45
C TYR A 61 10.80 -32.24 29.54
N TYR A 62 10.13 -32.60 28.45
CA TYR A 62 10.66 -33.46 27.40
C TYR A 62 10.40 -32.86 26.01
N GLY A 63 9.14 -32.58 25.66
CA GLY A 63 8.73 -32.16 24.31
C GLY A 63 9.12 -30.74 23.87
N ASP A 64 9.70 -29.93 24.77
CA ASP A 64 10.19 -28.58 24.47
C ASP A 64 11.58 -28.34 25.10
N THR A 65 12.45 -29.35 25.07
CA THR A 65 13.82 -29.23 25.62
C THR A 65 14.86 -28.93 24.54
N LEU A 66 15.72 -27.93 24.81
CA LEU A 66 16.81 -27.51 23.92
C LEU A 66 17.98 -28.51 24.00
N PRO A 67 18.44 -29.08 22.87
CA PRO A 67 19.58 -29.99 22.85
C PRO A 67 20.83 -29.35 23.47
N GLN A 68 21.54 -30.10 24.32
CA GLN A 68 22.74 -29.61 25.06
C GLN A 68 23.83 -28.99 24.15
N ALA A 69 23.89 -29.36 22.87
CA ALA A 69 24.83 -28.79 21.91
C ALA A 69 24.49 -27.36 21.47
N LEU A 70 23.25 -26.91 21.71
CA LEU A 70 22.69 -25.60 21.37
C LEU A 70 22.50 -24.70 22.61
N THR A 71 22.81 -25.18 23.81
CA THR A 71 22.77 -24.38 25.04
C THR A 71 24.05 -23.55 25.19
N ASN A 72 23.98 -22.51 26.02
CA ASN A 72 25.12 -21.69 26.40
C ASN A 72 26.20 -22.51 27.10
N SER A 73 27.45 -22.03 27.02
CA SER A 73 28.60 -22.73 27.60
C SER A 73 28.51 -22.79 29.13
N GLY A 74 28.27 -23.99 29.65
CA GLY A 74 28.27 -24.28 31.08
C GLY A 74 26.88 -24.31 31.75
N THR A 75 25.79 -24.23 30.98
CA THR A 75 24.43 -24.49 31.50
C THR A 75 24.13 -26.00 31.59
N SER A 76 23.07 -26.34 32.31
CA SER A 76 22.70 -27.72 32.62
C SER A 76 22.03 -28.43 31.43
N THR A 77 21.74 -29.72 31.62
CA THR A 77 20.66 -30.37 30.87
C THR A 77 19.32 -29.71 31.21
N ASP A 78 18.30 -29.98 30.40
CA ASP A 78 16.90 -29.62 30.66
C ASP A 78 16.63 -28.10 30.57
N ILE A 79 17.24 -27.44 29.58
CA ILE A 79 16.89 -26.08 29.16
C ILE A 79 15.66 -26.13 28.25
N ILE A 80 14.75 -25.16 28.37
CA ILE A 80 13.57 -25.02 27.49
C ILE A 80 13.98 -24.45 26.12
N TRP A 81 13.45 -25.02 25.04
CA TRP A 81 13.61 -24.52 23.65
C TRP A 81 12.62 -23.38 23.36
N ASP A 82 12.81 -22.26 24.07
CA ASP A 82 11.97 -21.07 23.98
C ASP A 82 12.24 -20.29 22.68
N ILE A 83 11.22 -20.20 21.81
CA ILE A 83 11.29 -19.53 20.51
C ILE A 83 11.52 -18.00 20.59
N TYR A 84 11.32 -17.39 21.76
CA TYR A 84 11.53 -15.97 22.02
C TYR A 84 12.86 -15.66 22.71
N SER A 85 13.68 -16.68 23.02
CA SER A 85 15.07 -16.51 23.47
C SER A 85 16.10 -17.24 22.62
N TYR A 86 15.73 -18.32 21.92
CA TYR A 86 16.69 -19.01 21.05
C TYR A 86 17.30 -18.07 19.99
N ASN A 87 18.62 -18.18 19.81
CA ASN A 87 19.40 -17.38 18.88
C ASN A 87 20.26 -18.31 17.98
N PRO A 88 19.83 -18.61 16.74
CA PRO A 88 20.57 -19.51 15.85
C PRO A 88 21.95 -18.98 15.45
N ASN A 89 22.18 -17.66 15.60
CA ASN A 89 23.40 -16.98 15.17
C ASN A 89 24.40 -16.73 16.33
N GLY A 90 24.15 -17.24 17.54
CA GLY A 90 25.04 -16.98 18.68
C GLY A 90 24.64 -17.64 19.99
N ALA A 91 25.00 -16.98 21.09
CA ALA A 91 24.56 -17.37 22.42
C ALA A 91 23.10 -16.95 22.64
N ASN A 92 22.33 -17.76 23.36
CA ASN A 92 21.01 -17.40 23.83
C ASN A 92 21.16 -16.25 24.85
N PRO A 93 20.36 -15.16 24.78
CA PRO A 93 20.49 -14.00 25.67
C PRO A 93 20.15 -14.36 27.12
N TYR A 94 19.29 -15.37 27.31
CA TYR A 94 18.94 -15.99 28.57
C TYR A 94 18.48 -17.43 28.29
N GLU A 95 18.50 -18.28 29.32
CA GLU A 95 18.08 -19.69 29.23
C GLU A 95 17.26 -20.07 30.45
N TYR A 96 16.26 -20.94 30.25
CA TYR A 96 15.30 -21.33 31.26
C TYR A 96 15.43 -22.81 31.62
N VAL A 97 15.64 -23.11 32.90
CA VAL A 97 15.67 -24.49 33.40
C VAL A 97 14.24 -24.98 33.58
N ALA A 98 13.95 -26.14 32.97
CA ALA A 98 12.67 -26.82 33.06
C ALA A 98 12.21 -26.98 34.52
N GLY A 99 10.97 -26.58 34.79
CA GLY A 99 10.31 -26.66 36.09
C GLY A 99 10.79 -25.69 37.17
N SER A 100 11.86 -24.95 36.93
CA SER A 100 12.39 -23.95 37.88
C SER A 100 11.96 -22.52 37.52
N ASN A 101 12.00 -22.17 36.24
CA ASN A 101 11.78 -20.80 35.75
C ASN A 101 10.33 -20.53 35.25
N GLN A 102 9.34 -21.31 35.68
CA GLN A 102 7.94 -21.14 35.27
C GLN A 102 7.21 -20.03 36.05
N CYS A 103 6.42 -19.17 35.38
CA CYS A 103 5.68 -18.09 36.04
C CYS A 103 4.35 -17.72 35.37
N GLY A 104 3.63 -16.78 35.98
CA GLY A 104 2.48 -16.08 35.39
C GLY A 104 2.55 -14.55 35.57
N THR A 105 3.70 -14.02 35.93
CA THR A 105 3.96 -12.58 36.09
C THR A 105 5.44 -12.32 35.86
N TYR A 106 5.75 -11.33 35.03
CA TYR A 106 7.08 -11.02 34.51
C TYR A 106 7.21 -9.49 34.35
N SER A 107 8.42 -8.96 34.45
CA SER A 107 8.68 -7.51 34.38
C SER A 107 9.70 -7.10 33.32
N ALA A 108 10.47 -8.05 32.80
CA ALA A 108 11.45 -7.90 31.74
C ALA A 108 11.71 -9.27 31.07
N GLU A 109 12.29 -9.26 29.88
CA GLU A 109 12.89 -10.45 29.26
C GLU A 109 13.86 -11.17 30.22
N GLY A 110 13.96 -12.50 30.12
CA GLY A 110 14.81 -13.31 30.98
C GLY A 110 14.26 -13.54 32.40
N SER A 111 13.05 -13.06 32.71
CA SER A 111 12.44 -13.25 34.04
C SER A 111 12.07 -14.72 34.30
N CYS A 112 11.35 -15.32 33.36
CA CYS A 112 10.71 -16.62 33.47
C CYS A 112 9.95 -16.97 32.18
N TYR A 113 9.74 -18.26 31.93
CA TYR A 113 8.92 -18.72 30.82
C TYR A 113 7.45 -18.90 31.23
N ASN A 114 6.56 -18.73 30.26
CA ASN A 114 5.11 -18.85 30.37
C ASN A 114 4.57 -19.64 29.15
N ARG A 115 3.27 -19.96 29.16
CA ARG A 115 2.56 -20.59 28.06
C ARG A 115 2.14 -19.54 27.04
N GLU A 116 2.70 -19.62 25.84
CA GLU A 116 2.30 -18.87 24.64
C GLU A 116 1.17 -19.61 23.94
N HIS A 117 0.03 -18.95 23.75
CA HIS A 117 -1.01 -19.44 22.84
C HIS A 117 -0.72 -18.85 21.46
N THR A 118 0.10 -19.54 20.66
CA THR A 118 0.53 -19.10 19.33
C THR A 118 -0.67 -18.73 18.46
N PHE A 119 -1.78 -19.47 18.53
CA PHE A 119 -3.10 -19.00 18.13
C PHE A 119 -3.81 -18.37 19.34
N PRO A 120 -4.04 -17.03 19.38
CA PRO A 120 -4.42 -16.32 20.59
C PRO A 120 -5.66 -16.87 21.29
N GLN A 121 -5.54 -17.20 22.58
CA GLN A 121 -6.67 -17.73 23.37
C GLN A 121 -7.86 -16.76 23.52
N SER A 122 -7.70 -15.47 23.21
CA SER A 122 -8.80 -14.51 23.08
C SER A 122 -9.74 -14.87 21.91
N TRP A 123 -9.20 -15.35 20.79
CA TRP A 123 -9.95 -15.61 19.56
C TRP A 123 -10.94 -16.78 19.70
N PHE A 124 -10.67 -17.76 20.58
CA PHE A 124 -11.59 -18.87 20.89
C PHE A 124 -12.21 -18.80 22.30
N ASN A 125 -12.31 -17.60 22.88
CA ASN A 125 -12.89 -17.35 24.21
C ASN A 125 -12.27 -18.17 25.36
N LYS A 126 -10.99 -18.55 25.22
CA LYS A 126 -10.21 -19.36 26.20
C LYS A 126 -10.84 -20.73 26.48
N SER A 127 -11.64 -21.23 25.54
CA SER A 127 -12.37 -22.49 25.66
C SER A 127 -11.44 -23.71 25.58
N SER A 128 -11.75 -24.75 26.36
CA SER A 128 -11.19 -26.08 26.14
C SER A 128 -11.94 -26.79 24.99
N PRO A 129 -11.26 -27.67 24.23
CA PRO A 129 -9.89 -28.12 24.47
C PRO A 129 -8.78 -27.23 23.86
N MET A 130 -9.11 -26.29 22.96
CA MET A 130 -8.15 -25.40 22.25
C MET A 130 -7.10 -24.74 23.14
N LYS A 131 -7.49 -24.35 24.37
CA LYS A 131 -6.60 -23.73 25.36
C LYS A 131 -5.47 -24.64 25.86
N ASN A 132 -5.67 -25.96 25.79
CA ASN A 132 -4.81 -26.97 26.40
C ASN A 132 -4.02 -27.78 25.35
N ASP A 133 -4.26 -27.53 24.05
CA ASP A 133 -3.68 -28.28 22.94
C ASP A 133 -2.16 -28.06 22.86
N ALA A 134 -1.38 -29.12 23.08
CA ALA A 134 0.07 -29.06 23.11
C ALA A 134 0.70 -28.71 21.76
N VAL A 135 0.00 -28.85 20.62
CA VAL A 135 0.53 -28.42 19.30
C VAL A 135 0.78 -26.91 19.29
N GLN A 136 -0.16 -26.11 19.81
CA GLN A 136 -0.12 -24.65 19.69
C GLN A 136 0.38 -23.93 20.96
N VAL A 137 0.35 -24.58 22.12
CA VAL A 137 0.75 -23.94 23.39
C VAL A 137 2.23 -24.21 23.72
N LEU A 138 3.09 -23.28 23.31
CA LEU A 138 4.55 -23.37 23.48
C LEU A 138 5.02 -22.76 24.81
N PRO A 139 6.15 -23.20 25.39
CA PRO A 139 6.80 -22.54 26.52
C PRO A 139 7.76 -21.45 26.02
N THR A 140 7.48 -20.18 26.32
CA THR A 140 8.27 -19.04 25.82
C THR A 140 8.59 -18.02 26.90
N ASP A 141 9.52 -17.09 26.64
CA ASP A 141 9.74 -15.92 27.49
C ASP A 141 8.41 -15.20 27.78
N GLY A 142 8.12 -15.00 29.07
CA GLY A 142 6.85 -14.41 29.50
C GLY A 142 6.70 -12.96 29.07
N TYR A 143 7.78 -12.16 29.06
CA TYR A 143 7.72 -10.76 28.67
C TYR A 143 7.55 -10.59 27.16
N VAL A 144 8.22 -11.39 26.33
CA VAL A 144 8.03 -11.38 24.86
C VAL A 144 6.62 -11.87 24.49
N ASN A 145 6.11 -12.93 25.14
CA ASN A 145 4.69 -13.34 25.07
C ASN A 145 3.74 -12.18 25.45
N GLY A 146 4.02 -11.48 26.55
CA GLY A 146 3.29 -10.28 26.96
C GLY A 146 3.38 -9.11 25.97
N LYS A 147 4.43 -9.03 25.15
CA LYS A 147 4.59 -8.06 24.06
C LYS A 147 3.84 -8.47 22.80
N ARG A 148 3.83 -9.77 22.48
CA ARG A 148 3.05 -10.36 21.39
C ARG A 148 1.54 -10.18 21.61
N SER A 149 1.08 -10.27 22.86
CA SER A 149 -0.33 -10.09 23.23
C SER A 149 -1.26 -11.03 22.44
N ASN A 150 -2.12 -10.46 21.60
CA ASN A 150 -3.07 -11.11 20.72
C ASN A 150 -2.92 -10.58 19.28
N TYR A 151 -1.75 -10.00 18.97
CA TYR A 151 -1.46 -9.47 17.66
C TYR A 151 -1.27 -10.62 16.65
N PRO A 152 -1.76 -10.44 15.40
CA PRO A 152 -1.40 -11.30 14.28
C PRO A 152 0.12 -11.46 14.14
N TYR A 153 0.54 -12.57 13.55
CA TYR A 153 1.89 -12.69 13.03
C TYR A 153 1.99 -11.95 11.68
N SER A 154 3.05 -11.19 11.49
CA SER A 154 3.36 -10.46 10.25
C SER A 154 4.83 -10.08 10.24
N GLU A 155 5.36 -9.72 9.08
CA GLU A 155 6.53 -8.85 9.03
C GLU A 155 6.14 -7.41 9.45
N VAL A 156 7.05 -6.68 10.10
CA VAL A 156 6.71 -5.38 10.73
C VAL A 156 7.77 -4.28 10.61
N ASN A 157 7.29 -3.05 10.51
CA ASN A 157 8.06 -1.85 10.82
C ASN A 157 8.20 -1.72 12.34
N ALA A 158 9.31 -2.21 12.89
CA ALA A 158 9.50 -2.41 14.33
C ALA A 158 9.42 -1.12 15.17
N THR A 159 8.57 -1.15 16.18
CA THR A 159 8.50 -0.16 17.28
C THR A 159 9.13 -0.68 18.58
N TRP A 160 9.29 -2.00 18.68
CA TRP A 160 10.02 -2.70 19.74
C TRP A 160 10.65 -3.98 19.17
N THR A 161 11.79 -4.37 19.73
CA THR A 161 12.53 -5.59 19.36
C THR A 161 13.02 -6.25 20.65
N SER A 162 12.85 -7.57 20.74
CA SER A 162 13.37 -8.44 21.80
C SER A 162 14.88 -8.66 21.69
N GLN A 163 15.49 -9.30 22.69
CA GLN A 163 16.92 -9.65 22.65
C GLN A 163 17.24 -10.77 21.66
N ASN A 164 16.28 -11.62 21.28
CA ASN A 164 16.50 -12.66 20.26
C ASN A 164 16.29 -12.16 18.81
N GLY A 165 15.60 -11.03 18.63
CA GLY A 165 15.37 -10.40 17.33
C GLY A 165 13.90 -10.33 16.90
N SER A 166 12.98 -11.01 17.60
CA SER A 166 11.54 -10.90 17.37
C SER A 166 11.05 -9.46 17.63
N LYS A 167 10.06 -8.97 16.87
CA LYS A 167 9.65 -7.55 16.82
C LYS A 167 8.16 -7.37 17.09
N VAL A 168 7.78 -6.16 17.52
CA VAL A 168 6.39 -5.66 17.49
C VAL A 168 6.37 -4.34 16.73
N GLY A 169 5.44 -4.17 15.81
CA GLY A 169 5.34 -2.99 14.98
C GLY A 169 4.03 -2.93 14.19
N SER A 170 3.89 -1.93 13.33
CA SER A 170 2.84 -1.98 12.31
C SER A 170 3.24 -3.00 11.25
N SER A 171 2.28 -3.80 10.76
CA SER A 171 2.48 -4.65 9.59
C SER A 171 3.03 -3.84 8.40
N ASN A 172 3.89 -4.47 7.61
CA ASN A 172 4.36 -3.98 6.30
C ASN A 172 3.89 -4.86 5.13
N ILE A 173 3.02 -5.86 5.39
CA ILE A 173 2.46 -6.77 4.39
C ILE A 173 1.18 -6.16 3.79
N ALA A 174 1.00 -6.27 2.47
CA ALA A 174 -0.22 -5.82 1.80
C ALA A 174 -1.44 -6.61 2.30
N GLY A 175 -2.57 -5.93 2.53
CA GLY A 175 -3.78 -6.53 3.08
C GLY A 175 -4.00 -6.29 4.58
N PHE A 176 -2.95 -5.99 5.36
CA PHE A 176 -3.09 -5.67 6.79
C PHE A 176 -2.18 -4.53 7.26
N SER A 177 -2.74 -3.56 7.98
CA SER A 177 -2.03 -2.35 8.47
C SER A 177 -2.06 -2.18 10.00
N GLY A 178 -2.53 -3.19 10.74
CA GLY A 178 -2.59 -3.16 12.19
C GLY A 178 -1.25 -3.42 12.89
N THR A 179 -1.29 -3.47 14.23
CA THR A 179 -0.13 -3.89 15.03
C THR A 179 0.02 -5.40 14.97
N ALA A 180 1.22 -5.87 14.62
CA ALA A 180 1.57 -7.27 14.50
C ALA A 180 2.85 -7.63 15.27
N PHE A 181 3.13 -8.93 15.37
CA PHE A 181 4.36 -9.48 15.91
C PHE A 181 5.13 -10.25 14.83
N GLU A 182 6.43 -10.00 14.72
CA GLU A 182 7.32 -10.72 13.80
C GLU A 182 8.24 -11.65 14.62
N PRO A 183 8.15 -12.99 14.46
CA PRO A 183 9.12 -13.93 15.02
C PRO A 183 10.42 -13.88 14.22
N ILE A 184 11.51 -14.40 14.77
CA ILE A 184 12.73 -14.65 13.97
C ILE A 184 12.50 -15.73 12.91
N ASP A 185 13.27 -15.67 11.82
CA ASP A 185 13.05 -16.52 10.63
C ASP A 185 13.09 -18.03 10.93
N GLU A 186 13.92 -18.46 11.89
CA GLU A 186 14.09 -19.85 12.39
C GLU A 186 12.79 -20.50 12.94
N PHE A 187 11.72 -19.74 13.15
CA PHE A 187 10.44 -20.25 13.66
C PHE A 187 9.22 -19.78 12.86
N LYS A 188 9.43 -19.16 11.68
CA LYS A 188 8.33 -18.68 10.83
C LYS A 188 7.49 -19.86 10.31
N GLY A 189 8.14 -20.92 9.86
CA GLY A 189 7.51 -22.15 9.36
C GLY A 189 6.89 -23.00 10.46
N ASP A 190 7.53 -23.11 11.63
CA ASP A 190 6.96 -23.70 12.85
C ASP A 190 5.57 -23.12 13.15
N LEU A 191 5.48 -21.78 13.16
CA LEU A 191 4.24 -21.05 13.45
C LEU A 191 3.20 -21.22 12.34
N ALA A 192 3.61 -21.15 11.06
CA ALA A 192 2.73 -21.42 9.94
C ALA A 192 2.08 -22.82 9.99
N ARG A 193 2.89 -23.86 10.25
CA ARG A 193 2.41 -25.24 10.40
C ARG A 193 1.49 -25.41 11.60
N ILE A 194 1.67 -24.64 12.68
CA ILE A 194 0.72 -24.59 13.81
C ILE A 194 -0.60 -23.92 13.40
N TYR A 195 -0.58 -22.86 12.58
CA TYR A 195 -1.81 -22.23 12.08
C TYR A 195 -2.58 -23.16 11.14
N PHE A 196 -1.92 -23.82 10.17
CA PHE A 196 -2.57 -24.86 9.35
C PHE A 196 -3.18 -25.97 10.20
N TYR A 197 -2.49 -26.42 11.26
CA TYR A 197 -3.07 -27.34 12.23
C TYR A 197 -4.33 -26.76 12.89
N MET A 198 -4.33 -25.51 13.37
CA MET A 198 -5.51 -24.90 13.98
C MET A 198 -6.70 -24.84 13.02
N ALA A 199 -6.47 -24.45 11.76
CA ALA A 199 -7.48 -24.41 10.72
C ALA A 199 -8.10 -25.78 10.39
N THR A 200 -7.29 -26.84 10.36
CA THR A 200 -7.76 -28.22 10.13
C THR A 200 -8.38 -28.83 11.38
N ARG A 201 -7.70 -28.77 12.52
CA ARG A 201 -8.12 -29.39 13.78
C ARG A 201 -9.46 -28.88 14.28
N TYR A 202 -9.76 -27.61 14.03
CA TYR A 202 -10.94 -26.91 14.54
C TYR A 202 -11.90 -26.46 13.44
N GLU A 203 -11.83 -27.07 12.26
CA GLU A 203 -12.69 -26.85 11.09
C GLU A 203 -14.18 -26.65 11.45
N ASN A 204 -14.70 -27.45 12.39
CA ASN A 204 -16.11 -27.41 12.80
C ASN A 204 -16.53 -26.25 13.72
N VAL A 205 -15.61 -25.37 14.11
CA VAL A 205 -15.86 -24.22 15.02
C VAL A 205 -15.12 -22.95 14.64
N ILE A 206 -13.99 -23.01 13.91
CA ILE A 206 -13.10 -21.87 13.69
C ILE A 206 -13.75 -20.69 12.96
N ALA A 207 -14.64 -20.96 12.00
CA ALA A 207 -15.48 -19.94 11.34
C ALA A 207 -16.17 -18.99 12.33
N SER A 208 -16.66 -19.52 13.46
CA SER A 208 -17.37 -18.73 14.47
C SER A 208 -16.47 -17.83 15.32
N TRP A 209 -15.15 -17.91 15.13
CA TRP A 209 -14.18 -17.20 15.95
C TRP A 209 -13.80 -15.82 15.42
N GLN A 210 -14.05 -15.53 14.14
CA GLN A 210 -13.80 -14.23 13.50
C GLN A 210 -14.25 -13.05 14.38
N TYR A 211 -15.47 -13.10 14.92
CA TYR A 211 -16.04 -12.01 15.73
C TYR A 211 -15.51 -11.89 17.18
N ASN A 212 -14.45 -12.62 17.55
CA ASN A 212 -13.87 -12.58 18.90
C ASN A 212 -12.60 -11.72 18.95
N SER A 213 -12.68 -10.60 19.69
CA SER A 213 -11.56 -9.69 19.96
C SER A 213 -11.04 -8.94 18.73
N ASN A 214 -10.11 -9.56 18.00
CA ASN A 214 -9.44 -9.06 16.79
C ASN A 214 -9.08 -10.25 15.88
N ALA A 215 -9.84 -11.34 15.98
CA ALA A 215 -9.60 -12.52 15.15
C ALA A 215 -9.97 -12.24 13.69
N ASP A 216 -10.84 -11.26 13.45
CA ASP A 216 -11.16 -10.62 12.18
C ASP A 216 -10.02 -9.81 11.56
N ASP A 217 -8.86 -9.68 12.23
CA ASP A 217 -7.62 -9.27 11.56
C ASP A 217 -7.08 -10.36 10.60
N VAL A 218 -7.47 -11.63 10.82
CA VAL A 218 -6.81 -12.84 10.26
C VAL A 218 -7.79 -13.91 9.75
N LEU A 219 -9.00 -14.01 10.31
CA LEU A 219 -9.98 -15.03 9.98
C LEU A 219 -11.06 -14.47 9.04
N ASP A 220 -11.27 -15.14 7.91
CA ASP A 220 -12.26 -14.78 6.88
C ASP A 220 -13.72 -15.10 7.28
N GLY A 221 -13.90 -15.92 8.33
CA GLY A 221 -15.20 -16.35 8.83
C GLY A 221 -15.73 -17.65 8.19
N THR A 222 -14.93 -18.35 7.39
CA THR A 222 -15.26 -19.65 6.80
C THR A 222 -14.64 -20.82 7.58
N SER A 223 -15.04 -22.05 7.23
CA SER A 223 -14.51 -23.29 7.84
C SER A 223 -13.49 -24.00 6.96
N ASP A 224 -13.53 -23.72 5.66
CA ASP A 224 -12.72 -24.30 4.60
C ASP A 224 -11.48 -23.45 4.30
N HIS A 225 -11.66 -22.18 3.92
CA HIS A 225 -10.54 -21.27 3.66
C HIS A 225 -9.88 -20.78 4.97
N VAL A 226 -10.70 -20.33 5.93
CA VAL A 226 -10.39 -19.98 7.34
C VAL A 226 -9.60 -18.69 7.57
N TYR A 227 -8.63 -18.38 6.71
CA TYR A 227 -7.77 -17.21 6.86
C TYR A 227 -8.04 -16.20 5.76
N ASP A 228 -7.92 -14.91 6.06
CA ASP A 228 -7.90 -13.88 5.01
C ASP A 228 -6.67 -14.09 4.11
N ASP A 229 -6.82 -13.82 2.81
CA ASP A 229 -5.81 -14.10 1.77
C ASP A 229 -4.39 -13.63 2.18
N TRP A 230 -4.28 -12.40 2.70
CA TRP A 230 -3.00 -11.81 3.13
C TRP A 230 -2.26 -12.65 4.17
N PHE A 231 -3.00 -13.27 5.08
CA PHE A 231 -2.45 -14.07 6.16
C PHE A 231 -2.19 -15.50 5.69
N LEU A 232 -3.07 -16.05 4.83
CA LEU A 232 -2.85 -17.36 4.23
C LEU A 232 -1.58 -17.37 3.37
N ASP A 233 -1.42 -16.38 2.49
CA ASP A 233 -0.23 -16.20 1.65
C ASP A 233 1.04 -16.06 2.49
N LEU A 234 0.99 -15.29 3.59
CA LEU A 234 2.10 -15.16 4.52
C LEU A 234 2.46 -16.49 5.20
N MET A 235 1.47 -17.26 5.67
CA MET A 235 1.72 -18.57 6.29
C MET A 235 2.26 -19.57 5.26
N MET A 236 1.76 -19.57 4.01
CA MET A 236 2.29 -20.40 2.93
C MET A 236 3.75 -20.03 2.62
N GLN A 237 4.05 -18.74 2.45
CA GLN A 237 5.41 -18.25 2.24
C GLN A 237 6.36 -18.65 3.38
N TRP A 238 5.94 -18.48 4.64
CA TRP A 238 6.74 -18.87 5.81
C TRP A 238 6.94 -20.38 5.90
N HIS A 239 5.94 -21.18 5.54
CA HIS A 239 6.03 -22.64 5.47
C HIS A 239 7.06 -23.12 4.44
N GLU A 240 7.15 -22.47 3.28
CA GLU A 240 8.13 -22.79 2.23
C GLU A 240 9.55 -22.32 2.59
N GLN A 241 9.68 -21.12 3.14
CA GLN A 241 10.98 -20.50 3.45
C GLN A 241 11.69 -21.12 4.66
N ASP A 242 10.92 -21.66 5.60
CA ASP A 242 11.41 -22.34 6.81
C ASP A 242 10.88 -23.80 6.85
N PRO A 243 11.56 -24.75 6.16
CA PRO A 243 11.12 -26.14 6.06
C PRO A 243 11.10 -26.88 7.41
N VAL A 244 10.34 -27.98 7.47
CA VAL A 244 10.17 -28.79 8.71
C VAL A 244 11.50 -29.12 9.38
N SER A 245 11.64 -28.66 10.63
CA SER A 245 12.87 -28.80 11.42
C SER A 245 12.88 -30.11 12.25
N GLN A 246 14.06 -30.57 12.68
CA GLN A 246 14.15 -31.73 13.58
C GLN A 246 13.44 -31.47 14.93
N LYS A 247 13.46 -30.21 15.40
CA LYS A 247 12.73 -29.74 16.58
C LYS A 247 11.24 -30.04 16.45
N GLU A 248 10.63 -29.71 15.31
CA GLU A 248 9.22 -29.99 15.07
C GLU A 248 8.93 -31.47 14.97
N ILE A 249 9.77 -32.25 14.29
CA ILE A 249 9.57 -33.71 14.15
C ILE A 249 9.60 -34.38 15.53
N ASP A 250 10.58 -34.04 16.37
CA ASP A 250 10.70 -34.59 17.72
C ASP A 250 9.49 -34.16 18.57
N ARG A 251 9.17 -32.86 18.60
CA ARG A 251 8.02 -32.32 19.32
C ARG A 251 6.69 -32.89 18.87
N ASN A 252 6.48 -33.10 17.57
CA ASN A 252 5.24 -33.64 17.01
C ASN A 252 5.03 -35.12 17.38
N ASN A 253 6.12 -35.88 17.57
CA ASN A 253 6.06 -37.21 18.15
C ASN A 253 5.75 -37.17 19.66
N ASP A 254 6.39 -36.28 20.42
CA ASP A 254 6.08 -36.13 21.86
C ASP A 254 4.63 -35.66 22.09
N VAL A 255 4.12 -34.74 21.26
CA VAL A 255 2.69 -34.33 21.29
C VAL A 255 1.78 -35.51 20.97
N TYR A 256 2.14 -36.36 20.01
CA TYR A 256 1.37 -37.57 19.69
C TYR A 256 1.23 -38.50 20.91
N ASP A 257 2.34 -38.79 21.58
CA ASP A 257 2.36 -39.63 22.78
C ASP A 257 1.67 -38.97 23.99
N TYR A 258 1.50 -37.64 23.98
CA TYR A 258 0.88 -36.86 25.07
C TYR A 258 -0.64 -36.69 24.94
N GLN A 259 -1.16 -36.45 23.73
CA GLN A 259 -2.59 -36.13 23.50
C GLN A 259 -3.25 -36.94 22.37
N ASP A 260 -2.66 -38.05 21.93
CA ASP A 260 -3.20 -39.01 20.94
C ASP A 260 -3.45 -38.45 19.53
N ASN A 261 -3.10 -37.18 19.26
CA ASN A 261 -3.12 -36.57 17.94
C ASN A 261 -1.81 -35.80 17.65
N ARG A 262 -1.58 -35.48 16.38
CA ARG A 262 -0.34 -34.83 15.89
C ARG A 262 -0.63 -33.86 14.75
N ASN A 263 0.29 -32.94 14.49
CA ASN A 263 0.19 -31.96 13.41
C ASN A 263 0.48 -32.62 12.04
N PRO A 264 -0.51 -32.72 11.13
CA PRO A 264 -0.28 -33.29 9.80
C PRO A 264 0.74 -32.52 8.97
N PHE A 265 0.86 -31.20 9.16
CA PHE A 265 1.71 -30.33 8.36
C PHE A 265 3.19 -30.39 8.74
N VAL A 266 3.52 -31.09 9.84
CA VAL A 266 4.90 -31.47 10.21
C VAL A 266 5.26 -32.83 9.62
N ASP A 267 4.32 -33.78 9.59
CA ASP A 267 4.55 -35.12 9.04
C ASP A 267 4.50 -35.17 7.50
N HIS A 268 3.65 -34.32 6.94
CA HIS A 268 3.32 -34.17 5.54
C HIS A 268 3.18 -32.67 5.21
N PRO A 269 4.29 -31.91 5.15
CA PRO A 269 4.25 -30.50 4.79
C PRO A 269 3.57 -30.26 3.44
N GLU A 270 3.67 -31.21 2.50
CA GLU A 270 2.98 -31.16 1.21
C GLU A 270 1.45 -31.06 1.32
N TYR A 271 0.85 -31.35 2.48
CA TYR A 271 -0.58 -31.16 2.70
C TYR A 271 -0.99 -29.68 2.82
N ALA A 272 -0.08 -28.76 3.15
CA ALA A 272 -0.40 -27.33 3.12
C ALA A 272 -0.72 -26.90 1.67
N GLU A 273 0.22 -27.18 0.77
CA GLU A 273 0.06 -26.97 -0.68
C GLU A 273 -1.09 -27.81 -1.28
N SER A 274 -1.32 -29.02 -0.78
CA SER A 274 -2.42 -29.87 -1.29
C SER A 274 -3.81 -29.44 -0.81
N ILE A 275 -3.94 -28.46 0.09
CA ILE A 275 -5.22 -27.96 0.64
C ILE A 275 -5.46 -26.50 0.28
N TRP A 276 -4.46 -25.65 0.54
CA TRP A 276 -4.52 -24.19 0.39
C TRP A 276 -3.53 -23.64 -0.63
N GLY A 277 -2.49 -24.40 -0.97
CA GLY A 277 -1.86 -24.22 -2.27
C GLY A 277 -2.91 -24.36 -3.38
N TYR A 278 -2.71 -23.65 -4.48
CA TYR A 278 -3.72 -23.39 -5.50
C TYR A 278 -4.36 -24.72 -5.99
N ASP A 279 -5.57 -25.02 -5.47
CA ASP A 279 -6.13 -26.38 -5.49
C ASP A 279 -6.42 -26.84 -6.91
N THR A 280 -5.69 -27.90 -7.30
CA THR A 280 -5.53 -28.43 -8.66
C THR A 280 -4.87 -27.45 -9.63
N THR A 281 -4.10 -27.99 -10.58
CA THR A 281 -3.95 -27.31 -11.86
C THR A 281 -5.31 -27.32 -12.53
N LYS A 282 -6.14 -26.31 -12.24
CA LYS A 282 -7.38 -26.06 -12.95
C LYS A 282 -7.08 -26.08 -14.44
N ALA A 283 -8.00 -26.66 -15.19
CA ALA A 283 -7.90 -26.69 -16.64
C ALA A 283 -7.90 -25.27 -17.22
N GLU A 284 -7.59 -25.13 -18.49
CA GLU A 284 -7.69 -23.86 -19.22
C GLU A 284 -9.11 -23.27 -18.99
N PRO A 285 -9.25 -21.97 -18.69
CA PRO A 285 -10.55 -21.32 -18.51
C PRO A 285 -11.51 -21.64 -19.66
N SER A 286 -12.75 -22.01 -19.34
CA SER A 286 -13.69 -22.51 -20.37
C SER A 286 -13.98 -21.49 -21.47
N ASN A 287 -14.07 -20.22 -21.09
CA ASN A 287 -14.34 -19.09 -21.98
C ASN A 287 -13.35 -17.95 -21.72
N HIS A 288 -13.27 -17.06 -22.70
CA HIS A 288 -12.70 -15.73 -22.53
C HIS A 288 -13.63 -14.83 -21.71
N VAL A 289 -13.12 -13.71 -21.18
CA VAL A 289 -13.97 -12.66 -20.59
C VAL A 289 -14.95 -12.11 -21.62
N ALA A 290 -16.09 -11.59 -21.15
CA ALA A 290 -17.06 -10.89 -22.00
C ALA A 290 -16.92 -9.37 -21.84
N ASN A 291 -17.40 -8.61 -22.82
CA ASN A 291 -17.45 -7.14 -22.78
C ASN A 291 -16.12 -6.44 -22.40
N PHE A 292 -14.97 -6.98 -22.79
CA PHE A 292 -13.68 -6.31 -22.58
C PHE A 292 -13.62 -4.99 -23.37
N THR A 293 -13.66 -3.88 -22.67
CA THR A 293 -13.73 -2.52 -23.23
C THR A 293 -12.95 -1.54 -22.37
N THR A 294 -12.61 -0.38 -22.96
CA THR A 294 -12.14 0.80 -22.24
C THR A 294 -13.33 1.59 -21.67
N THR A 295 -13.14 2.32 -20.56
CA THR A 295 -14.21 3.11 -19.93
C THR A 295 -13.75 4.54 -19.60
N THR A 296 -12.84 4.68 -18.65
CA THR A 296 -12.19 5.95 -18.33
C THR A 296 -10.88 6.04 -19.10
N VAL A 297 -10.69 7.11 -19.85
CA VAL A 297 -9.44 7.39 -20.56
C VAL A 297 -9.03 8.81 -20.22
N THR A 298 -7.84 8.95 -19.64
CA THR A 298 -7.18 10.23 -19.42
C THR A 298 -5.94 10.29 -20.30
N ASP A 299 -5.11 11.30 -20.06
CA ASP A 299 -3.87 11.54 -20.78
C ASP A 299 -2.74 10.59 -20.41
N SER A 300 -2.82 10.05 -19.20
CA SER A 300 -1.81 9.24 -18.54
C SER A 300 -2.37 7.93 -18.02
N THR A 301 -3.69 7.69 -18.17
CA THR A 301 -4.35 6.47 -17.70
C THR A 301 -5.40 5.94 -18.67
N ILE A 302 -5.56 4.62 -18.71
CA ILE A 302 -6.66 3.93 -19.39
C ILE A 302 -7.22 2.86 -18.46
N THR A 303 -8.49 3.01 -18.09
CA THR A 303 -9.28 2.01 -17.35
C THR A 303 -9.96 1.05 -18.30
N LEU A 304 -9.62 -0.22 -18.13
CA LEU A 304 -10.22 -1.37 -18.78
C LEU A 304 -11.29 -1.96 -17.87
N THR A 305 -12.38 -2.46 -18.45
CA THR A 305 -13.41 -3.23 -17.76
C THR A 305 -13.79 -4.46 -18.56
N TRP A 306 -14.23 -5.51 -17.87
CA TRP A 306 -14.78 -6.72 -18.48
C TRP A 306 -15.81 -7.35 -17.55
N ASN A 307 -16.61 -8.25 -18.08
CA ASN A 307 -17.37 -9.21 -17.28
C ASN A 307 -16.51 -10.45 -17.06
N ASP A 308 -16.48 -10.97 -15.84
CA ASP A 308 -15.76 -12.19 -15.48
C ASP A 308 -16.09 -13.37 -16.43
N ASN A 309 -15.10 -14.26 -16.64
CA ASN A 309 -15.27 -15.35 -17.60
C ASN A 309 -16.23 -16.43 -17.06
N ASP A 310 -17.23 -16.80 -17.85
CA ASP A 310 -18.21 -17.83 -17.46
C ASP A 310 -17.82 -19.24 -17.95
N GLY A 311 -18.65 -20.23 -17.60
CA GLY A 311 -18.51 -21.61 -18.06
C GLY A 311 -18.22 -22.62 -16.94
N THR A 312 -17.65 -23.76 -17.32
CA THR A 312 -17.40 -24.90 -16.40
C THR A 312 -16.10 -24.80 -15.62
N VAL A 313 -15.17 -23.98 -16.09
CA VAL A 313 -13.87 -23.70 -15.48
C VAL A 313 -13.69 -22.19 -15.52
N VAL A 314 -13.77 -21.58 -14.35
CA VAL A 314 -13.63 -20.14 -14.12
C VAL A 314 -12.16 -19.83 -13.90
N ALA A 315 -11.68 -18.67 -14.35
CA ALA A 315 -10.29 -18.26 -14.16
C ALA A 315 -9.97 -17.98 -12.69
N ASP A 316 -8.68 -18.04 -12.35
CA ASP A 316 -8.16 -17.53 -11.07
C ASP A 316 -7.72 -16.07 -11.21
N TYR A 317 -7.19 -15.74 -12.39
CA TYR A 317 -6.58 -14.46 -12.70
C TYR A 317 -6.78 -14.09 -14.18
N TYR A 318 -6.45 -12.85 -14.50
CA TYR A 318 -6.36 -12.29 -15.84
C TYR A 318 -4.98 -11.72 -16.07
N LEU A 319 -4.30 -12.13 -17.15
CA LEU A 319 -3.13 -11.41 -17.66
C LEU A 319 -3.62 -10.34 -18.62
N LEU A 320 -3.40 -9.09 -18.24
CA LEU A 320 -3.57 -7.92 -19.09
C LEU A 320 -2.22 -7.54 -19.67
N MET A 321 -2.13 -7.45 -21.00
CA MET A 321 -0.94 -6.94 -21.69
C MET A 321 -1.29 -5.64 -22.41
N ILE A 322 -0.36 -4.69 -22.41
CA ILE A 322 -0.46 -3.39 -23.08
C ILE A 322 0.72 -3.22 -24.04
N ASN A 323 0.49 -2.68 -25.25
CA ASN A 323 1.57 -2.07 -26.02
C ASN A 323 1.09 -1.00 -27.02
N THR A 324 2.04 -0.28 -27.62
CA THR A 324 1.78 0.75 -28.64
C THR A 324 1.72 0.22 -30.08
N THR A 325 1.96 -1.08 -30.30
CA THR A 325 2.11 -1.66 -31.65
C THR A 325 0.87 -2.41 -32.15
N GLY A 326 0.03 -2.89 -31.24
CA GLY A 326 -1.12 -3.76 -31.54
C GLY A 326 -0.74 -5.18 -31.94
N VAL A 327 0.52 -5.57 -31.74
CA VAL A 327 1.04 -6.91 -32.03
C VAL A 327 1.51 -7.53 -30.72
N PHE A 328 0.81 -8.57 -30.25
CA PHE A 328 1.13 -9.28 -29.02
C PHE A 328 1.77 -10.64 -29.31
N THR A 329 2.70 -11.05 -28.45
CA THR A 329 3.11 -12.46 -28.34
C THR A 329 2.19 -13.11 -27.33
N ALA A 330 1.45 -14.15 -27.72
CA ALA A 330 0.58 -14.86 -26.79
C ALA A 330 1.41 -15.49 -25.65
N PRO A 331 0.91 -15.48 -24.40
CA PRO A 331 1.57 -16.14 -23.29
C PRO A 331 1.63 -17.66 -23.51
N VAL A 332 2.56 -18.33 -22.83
CA VAL A 332 2.83 -19.75 -23.01
C VAL A 332 2.57 -20.48 -21.69
N ASP A 333 1.78 -21.55 -21.73
CA ASP A 333 1.49 -22.38 -20.56
C ASP A 333 2.79 -22.86 -19.87
N SER A 334 2.71 -22.99 -18.55
CA SER A 334 3.86 -23.27 -17.66
C SER A 334 4.98 -22.22 -17.67
N VAL A 335 4.81 -21.09 -18.36
CA VAL A 335 5.76 -19.95 -18.34
C VAL A 335 5.02 -18.72 -17.78
N PRO A 336 5.10 -18.46 -16.45
CA PRO A 336 4.44 -17.32 -15.85
C PRO A 336 5.00 -16.01 -16.42
N GLN A 337 4.10 -15.09 -16.78
CA GLN A 337 4.46 -13.70 -17.03
C GLN A 337 4.52 -12.97 -15.70
N ASN A 338 5.64 -12.30 -15.43
CA ASN A 338 5.76 -11.42 -14.26
C ASN A 338 5.10 -10.08 -14.57
N ASP A 339 4.67 -9.37 -13.52
CA ASP A 339 4.19 -8.00 -13.68
C ASP A 339 5.32 -7.08 -14.18
N ASP A 340 5.04 -6.34 -15.24
CA ASP A 340 5.84 -5.24 -15.75
C ASP A 340 4.95 -4.00 -15.95
N THR A 341 5.06 -3.07 -15.01
CA THR A 341 4.36 -1.79 -15.04
C THR A 341 5.27 -0.63 -15.50
N ASP A 342 6.51 -0.90 -15.90
CA ASP A 342 7.45 0.12 -16.41
C ASP A 342 7.30 0.25 -17.93
N LEU A 343 6.33 1.05 -18.34
CA LEU A 343 5.97 1.24 -19.76
C LEU A 343 7.01 2.04 -20.58
N SER A 344 8.24 2.22 -20.07
CA SER A 344 9.29 3.04 -20.69
C SER A 344 9.86 2.46 -21.99
N ASP A 345 9.64 1.18 -22.29
CA ASP A 345 9.93 0.57 -23.60
C ASP A 345 8.70 0.46 -24.53
N GLY A 346 7.50 0.78 -24.03
CA GLY A 346 6.25 0.82 -24.76
C GLY A 346 5.43 -0.48 -24.76
N GLU A 347 5.83 -1.48 -23.96
CA GLU A 347 5.06 -2.69 -23.64
C GLU A 347 4.84 -2.80 -22.12
N GLY A 348 4.03 -3.75 -21.65
CA GLY A 348 3.80 -4.00 -20.23
C GLY A 348 2.79 -5.12 -19.97
N ASP A 349 2.90 -5.76 -18.80
CA ASP A 349 2.13 -6.93 -18.38
C ASP A 349 1.66 -6.79 -16.93
N ILE A 350 0.44 -7.21 -16.60
CA ILE A 350 -0.06 -7.22 -15.21
C ILE A 350 -1.03 -8.37 -14.98
N ASN A 351 -0.86 -9.07 -13.85
CA ASN A 351 -1.71 -10.15 -13.41
C ASN A 351 -2.78 -9.64 -12.40
N ILE A 352 -4.06 -9.86 -12.70
CA ILE A 352 -5.20 -9.34 -11.94
C ILE A 352 -6.07 -10.48 -11.41
N ASN A 353 -6.50 -10.44 -10.15
CA ASN A 353 -7.38 -11.46 -9.57
C ASN A 353 -8.76 -11.51 -10.26
N HIS A 354 -9.30 -12.71 -10.44
CA HIS A 354 -10.71 -12.92 -10.83
C HIS A 354 -11.66 -12.17 -9.87
N GLY A 355 -12.77 -11.62 -10.38
CA GLY A 355 -13.70 -10.82 -9.57
C GLY A 355 -13.37 -9.33 -9.51
N SER A 356 -12.22 -8.90 -10.05
CA SER A 356 -11.87 -7.48 -10.11
C SER A 356 -12.70 -6.72 -11.14
N GLU A 357 -13.00 -7.32 -12.30
CA GLU A 357 -13.76 -6.76 -13.45
C GLU A 357 -13.29 -5.38 -13.99
N THR A 358 -12.22 -4.80 -13.44
CA THR A 358 -11.63 -3.51 -13.82
C THR A 358 -10.14 -3.45 -13.54
N TYR A 359 -9.39 -2.68 -14.33
CA TYR A 359 -8.00 -2.30 -14.06
C TYR A 359 -7.63 -0.98 -14.76
N THR A 360 -6.80 -0.15 -14.13
CA THR A 360 -6.34 1.12 -14.71
C THR A 360 -4.83 1.09 -14.93
N TRP A 361 -4.42 1.06 -16.19
CA TRP A 361 -3.04 1.38 -16.57
C TRP A 361 -2.78 2.86 -16.31
N ALA A 362 -1.60 3.19 -15.77
CA ALA A 362 -1.20 4.56 -15.44
C ALA A 362 0.26 4.82 -15.86
N GLY A 363 0.65 6.10 -15.96
CA GLY A 363 1.97 6.48 -16.47
C GLY A 363 2.10 6.38 -17.99
N LEU A 364 0.97 6.35 -18.70
CA LEU A 364 0.93 6.28 -20.17
C LEU A 364 1.40 7.59 -20.83
N ASP A 365 2.00 7.48 -22.01
CA ASP A 365 2.30 8.64 -22.85
C ASP A 365 1.00 9.28 -23.34
N THR A 366 0.95 10.62 -23.33
CA THR A 366 -0.24 11.37 -23.74
C THR A 366 -0.47 11.36 -25.25
N ALA A 367 -1.72 11.37 -25.70
CA ALA A 367 -2.11 11.30 -27.12
C ALA A 367 -1.53 10.07 -27.87
N THR A 368 -1.27 8.98 -27.15
CA THR A 368 -0.68 7.74 -27.67
C THR A 368 -1.73 6.64 -27.71
N ILE A 369 -1.77 5.90 -28.82
CA ILE A 369 -2.64 4.74 -28.95
C ILE A 369 -2.02 3.54 -28.23
N TYR A 370 -2.78 2.98 -27.31
CA TYR A 370 -2.46 1.75 -26.62
C TYR A 370 -3.48 0.68 -26.99
N TYR A 371 -2.94 -0.49 -27.29
CA TYR A 371 -3.67 -1.71 -27.53
C TYR A 371 -3.62 -2.55 -26.27
N PHE A 372 -4.69 -3.30 -26.02
CA PHE A 372 -4.85 -4.13 -24.84
C PHE A 372 -5.37 -5.50 -25.25
N ILE A 373 -4.82 -6.53 -24.62
CA ILE A 373 -5.28 -7.91 -24.74
C ILE A 373 -5.43 -8.50 -23.34
N ILE A 374 -6.42 -9.36 -23.16
CA ILE A 374 -6.70 -10.02 -21.89
C ILE A 374 -6.76 -11.54 -22.08
N TYR A 375 -5.99 -12.25 -21.26
CA TYR A 375 -6.01 -13.70 -21.17
C TYR A 375 -6.51 -14.10 -19.78
N PRO A 376 -7.73 -14.63 -19.63
CA PRO A 376 -8.05 -15.39 -18.43
C PRO A 376 -7.08 -16.56 -18.32
N TYR A 377 -6.63 -16.84 -17.10
CA TYR A 377 -5.81 -17.99 -16.83
C TYR A 377 -6.13 -18.62 -15.48
N THR A 378 -5.72 -19.87 -15.34
CA THR A 378 -5.79 -20.63 -14.11
C THR A 378 -4.40 -20.97 -13.60
N ASN A 379 -4.30 -21.15 -12.29
CA ASN A 379 -3.06 -21.50 -11.57
C ASN A 379 -1.98 -20.41 -11.63
N THR A 380 -0.90 -20.60 -10.88
CA THR A 380 0.26 -19.70 -10.85
C THR A 380 1.57 -20.46 -11.08
N GLY A 381 2.70 -19.75 -11.14
CA GLY A 381 4.04 -20.35 -11.28
C GLY A 381 4.17 -21.23 -12.52
N THR A 382 4.87 -22.37 -12.41
CA THR A 382 5.06 -23.32 -13.51
C THR A 382 3.81 -24.09 -13.93
N ASN A 383 2.68 -23.87 -13.25
CA ASN A 383 1.41 -24.53 -13.51
C ASN A 383 0.41 -23.64 -14.26
N VAL A 384 0.77 -22.38 -14.54
CA VAL A 384 -0.08 -21.40 -15.24
C VAL A 384 -0.61 -21.94 -16.57
N ASN A 385 -1.89 -21.71 -16.82
CA ASN A 385 -2.63 -22.27 -17.95
C ASN A 385 -3.52 -21.17 -18.56
N TYR A 386 -3.05 -20.57 -19.66
CA TYR A 386 -3.65 -19.38 -20.25
C TYR A 386 -4.69 -19.77 -21.30
N LYS A 387 -5.86 -19.14 -21.27
CA LYS A 387 -6.87 -19.32 -22.31
C LYS A 387 -6.41 -18.68 -23.61
N THR A 388 -5.67 -19.40 -24.44
CA THR A 388 -5.02 -18.85 -25.64
C THR A 388 -5.76 -19.14 -26.94
N ASP A 389 -6.64 -20.15 -26.95
CA ASP A 389 -7.39 -20.54 -28.13
C ASP A 389 -8.68 -19.71 -28.37
N GLY A 390 -9.24 -19.81 -29.58
CA GLY A 390 -10.43 -19.06 -29.99
C GLY A 390 -10.13 -17.60 -30.36
N THR A 391 -11.10 -16.71 -30.12
CA THR A 391 -10.94 -15.26 -30.32
C THR A 391 -10.62 -14.61 -28.98
N VAL A 392 -9.36 -14.26 -28.76
CA VAL A 392 -8.93 -13.52 -27.55
C VAL A 392 -9.54 -12.11 -27.57
N PRO A 393 -10.14 -11.61 -26.48
CA PRO A 393 -10.65 -10.25 -26.41
C PRO A 393 -9.51 -9.24 -26.47
N VAL A 394 -9.69 -8.25 -27.33
CA VAL A 394 -8.81 -7.09 -27.47
C VAL A 394 -9.63 -5.82 -27.42
N THR A 395 -9.07 -4.79 -26.83
CA THR A 395 -9.57 -3.41 -26.95
C THR A 395 -8.38 -2.50 -27.24
N GLN A 396 -8.66 -1.25 -27.59
CA GLN A 396 -7.64 -0.22 -27.78
C GLN A 396 -8.26 1.11 -27.38
N ASP A 397 -7.45 2.00 -26.85
CA ASP A 397 -7.82 3.40 -26.79
C ASP A 397 -6.62 4.30 -27.05
N THR A 398 -6.89 5.57 -27.30
CA THR A 398 -5.85 6.60 -27.36
C THR A 398 -5.96 7.41 -26.10
N THR A 399 -4.90 7.45 -25.29
CA THR A 399 -4.85 8.39 -24.16
C THR A 399 -5.21 9.78 -24.67
N THR A 400 -5.94 10.55 -23.87
CA THR A 400 -6.31 11.89 -24.31
C THR A 400 -5.03 12.70 -24.57
N ALA A 401 -5.11 13.71 -25.43
CA ALA A 401 -4.20 14.84 -25.25
C ALA A 401 -4.42 15.33 -23.81
N PRO A 402 -3.40 15.82 -23.10
CA PRO A 402 -3.57 16.20 -21.71
C PRO A 402 -4.62 17.32 -21.61
N GLN A 403 -5.65 17.17 -20.77
CA GLN A 403 -6.74 18.17 -20.60
C GLN A 403 -7.09 18.38 -19.12
N GLY A 404 -8.04 19.28 -18.75
CA GLY A 404 -8.13 19.69 -17.32
C GLY A 404 -9.43 19.86 -16.57
N SER A 405 -9.68 18.95 -15.64
CA SER A 405 -10.92 18.63 -14.95
C SER A 405 -12.19 19.52 -14.79
N GLY A 406 -13.37 18.90 -14.97
CA GLY A 406 -14.64 19.40 -14.38
C GLY A 406 -16.00 19.20 -15.10
N ASN A 407 -17.02 18.73 -14.36
CA ASN A 407 -18.47 18.54 -14.68
C ASN A 407 -19.57 19.13 -13.70
N SER A 408 -20.36 20.15 -14.07
CA SER A 408 -21.26 20.90 -13.14
C SER A 408 -22.52 20.21 -12.58
N GLY A 409 -22.77 20.50 -11.30
CA GLY A 409 -23.89 20.07 -10.44
C GLY A 409 -25.31 20.23 -10.97
N SER A 410 -25.81 19.27 -11.76
CA SER A 410 -27.25 19.08 -12.00
C SER A 410 -27.59 17.59 -12.20
N THR A 411 -27.75 16.86 -11.10
CA THR A 411 -27.76 15.38 -11.06
C THR A 411 -26.49 14.71 -11.63
N ASP A 412 -25.42 15.50 -11.76
CA ASP A 412 -24.10 15.12 -12.28
C ASP A 412 -23.07 15.95 -11.50
N SER A 413 -22.00 15.36 -10.96
CA SER A 413 -21.40 15.83 -9.68
C SER A 413 -19.87 16.06 -9.66
N THR A 414 -19.20 16.45 -10.77
CA THR A 414 -17.71 16.46 -10.82
C THR A 414 -16.99 17.71 -11.40
N VAL A 415 -17.52 18.95 -11.30
CA VAL A 415 -16.87 20.26 -11.65
C VAL A 415 -16.24 20.80 -10.42
N LEU A 416 -15.01 21.25 -10.57
CA LEU A 416 -14.32 22.07 -9.60
C LEU A 416 -13.43 23.09 -10.36
N LEU A 417 -13.93 23.67 -11.47
CA LEU A 417 -13.31 24.80 -12.18
C LEU A 417 -13.74 26.11 -11.51
N ILE A 418 -12.78 26.86 -10.99
CA ILE A 418 -12.94 28.07 -10.18
C ILE A 418 -11.96 29.16 -10.62
N ILE A 419 -12.21 30.40 -10.22
CA ILE A 419 -11.25 31.50 -10.31
C ILE A 419 -10.29 31.37 -9.10
N SER A 420 -8.98 31.27 -9.35
CA SER A 420 -7.97 31.07 -8.29
C SER A 420 -7.17 32.31 -7.93
N GLU A 421 -6.89 33.18 -8.90
CA GLU A 421 -6.20 34.46 -8.67
C GLU A 421 -6.69 35.53 -9.66
N VAL A 422 -6.87 36.76 -9.19
CA VAL A 422 -7.01 37.96 -10.04
C VAL A 422 -5.94 38.98 -9.63
N ALA A 423 -5.25 39.55 -10.62
CA ALA A 423 -4.05 40.35 -10.41
C ALA A 423 -4.08 41.68 -11.16
N ASP A 424 -3.85 42.77 -10.42
CA ASP A 424 -3.58 44.11 -10.92
C ASP A 424 -2.28 44.68 -10.30
N PRO A 425 -1.10 44.34 -10.82
CA PRO A 425 0.17 44.71 -10.20
C PRO A 425 0.40 46.22 -10.18
N GLY A 426 0.63 46.79 -8.98
CA GLY A 426 0.78 48.24 -8.79
C GLY A 426 1.98 48.84 -9.55
N ASP A 427 3.05 48.07 -9.73
CA ASP A 427 4.21 48.48 -10.54
C ASP A 427 4.04 48.26 -12.06
N ASN A 428 3.05 47.47 -12.51
CA ASN A 428 2.86 47.12 -13.91
C ASN A 428 1.43 46.67 -14.27
N SER A 429 0.53 47.63 -14.48
CA SER A 429 -0.82 47.40 -15.03
C SER A 429 -0.87 46.72 -16.41
N GLY A 430 0.26 46.61 -17.12
CA GLY A 430 0.37 45.82 -18.35
C GLY A 430 0.39 44.30 -18.10
N ALA A 431 0.69 43.86 -16.87
CA ALA A 431 0.88 42.46 -16.48
C ALA A 431 -0.35 41.82 -15.81
N ARG A 432 -1.52 42.45 -15.92
CA ARG A 432 -2.83 41.97 -15.43
C ARG A 432 -3.17 40.57 -15.96
N TYR A 433 -3.66 39.71 -15.07
CA TYR A 433 -4.18 38.38 -15.42
C TYR A 433 -5.31 37.93 -14.50
N VAL A 434 -6.05 36.93 -14.98
CA VAL A 434 -6.94 36.05 -14.21
C VAL A 434 -6.41 34.63 -14.34
N GLU A 435 -6.30 33.94 -13.22
CA GLU A 435 -6.04 32.51 -13.17
C GLU A 435 -7.35 31.77 -12.87
N LEU A 436 -7.60 30.72 -13.66
CA LEU A 436 -8.60 29.70 -13.35
C LEU A 436 -7.85 28.48 -12.82
N TYR A 437 -8.27 27.95 -11.68
CA TYR A 437 -7.85 26.63 -11.22
C TYR A 437 -8.95 25.64 -11.50
N ASN A 438 -8.57 24.41 -11.77
CA ASN A 438 -9.46 23.30 -11.72
C ASN A 438 -8.91 22.23 -10.76
N GLY A 439 -9.75 21.82 -9.79
CA GLY A 439 -9.45 20.77 -8.81
C GLY A 439 -10.26 19.48 -8.94
N GLY A 440 -10.87 19.20 -10.11
CA GLY A 440 -11.58 17.95 -10.37
C GLY A 440 -10.66 16.76 -10.67
N ALA A 441 -11.22 15.70 -11.25
CA ALA A 441 -10.46 14.53 -11.75
C ALA A 441 -10.36 14.41 -13.29
N ASN A 442 -11.40 14.82 -14.05
CA ASN A 442 -11.52 14.53 -15.49
C ASN A 442 -11.54 15.76 -16.40
N ASP A 443 -10.39 16.14 -16.95
CA ASP A 443 -10.19 16.78 -18.26
C ASP A 443 -11.29 17.72 -18.88
N ILE A 444 -11.13 19.07 -18.81
CA ILE A 444 -11.91 20.09 -19.57
C ILE A 444 -11.17 20.48 -20.84
N ASP A 445 -11.84 20.17 -21.94
CA ASP A 445 -11.66 20.80 -23.23
C ASP A 445 -12.70 21.91 -23.45
N PHE A 446 -12.25 23.15 -23.64
CA PHE A 446 -13.14 24.26 -24.01
C PHE A 446 -13.58 24.22 -25.48
N SER A 447 -13.10 23.25 -26.28
CA SER A 447 -13.63 22.96 -27.61
C SER A 447 -14.85 22.02 -27.60
N ASN A 448 -14.98 21.19 -26.54
CA ASN A 448 -16.10 20.25 -26.38
C ASN A 448 -17.25 20.83 -25.54
N GLN A 449 -16.99 21.84 -24.71
CA GLN A 449 -18.01 22.53 -23.92
C GLN A 449 -17.78 24.04 -23.91
N THR A 450 -18.88 24.80 -24.02
CA THR A 450 -18.83 26.27 -24.10
C THR A 450 -18.64 26.87 -22.71
N TRP A 451 -17.55 27.59 -22.49
CA TRP A 451 -17.34 28.38 -21.27
C TRP A 451 -16.89 29.79 -21.58
N TYR A 452 -17.32 30.73 -20.75
CA TYR A 452 -16.94 32.13 -20.84
C TYR A 452 -16.40 32.63 -19.50
N LEU A 453 -15.22 33.25 -19.52
CA LEU A 453 -14.82 34.18 -18.47
C LEU A 453 -15.37 35.55 -18.85
N SER A 454 -16.46 35.96 -18.21
CA SER A 454 -17.12 37.23 -18.44
C SER A 454 -16.71 38.23 -17.36
N ARG A 455 -16.25 39.41 -17.77
CA ARG A 455 -15.83 40.48 -16.87
C ARG A 455 -16.84 41.62 -16.87
N GLN A 456 -17.35 42.02 -15.71
CA GLN A 456 -18.22 43.18 -15.56
C GLN A 456 -17.43 44.37 -15.03
N ALA A 457 -17.21 45.37 -15.89
CA ALA A 457 -16.55 46.61 -15.51
C ALA A 457 -17.56 47.67 -15.03
N ASN A 458 -17.22 48.38 -13.95
CA ASN A 458 -18.00 49.51 -13.43
C ASN A 458 -19.54 49.27 -13.28
N ALA A 459 -19.94 48.07 -12.86
CA ALA A 459 -21.34 47.64 -12.67
C ALA A 459 -22.22 47.42 -13.92
N ASP A 460 -21.79 47.74 -15.15
CA ASP A 460 -22.65 47.55 -16.35
C ASP A 460 -21.93 47.07 -17.63
N SER A 461 -20.61 47.18 -17.72
CA SER A 461 -19.85 47.01 -18.97
C SER A 461 -19.23 45.61 -19.09
N TRP A 462 -20.00 44.69 -19.67
CA TRP A 462 -19.60 43.29 -19.87
C TRP A 462 -18.60 43.09 -21.02
N GLY A 463 -17.54 42.32 -20.76
CA GLY A 463 -16.60 41.80 -21.75
C GLY A 463 -16.53 40.29 -21.65
N ASP A 464 -16.88 39.59 -22.74
CA ASP A 464 -16.96 38.12 -22.79
C ASP A 464 -15.70 37.51 -23.41
N ILE A 465 -14.99 36.69 -22.63
CA ILE A 465 -13.84 35.90 -23.10
C ILE A 465 -14.31 34.46 -23.26
N LEU A 466 -14.57 34.02 -24.50
CA LEU A 466 -14.75 32.60 -24.79
C LEU A 466 -13.45 31.88 -24.42
N LEU A 467 -13.52 30.94 -23.48
CA LEU A 467 -12.38 30.10 -23.12
C LEU A 467 -12.07 29.15 -24.28
N THR A 468 -10.79 28.86 -24.50
CA THR A 468 -10.34 28.05 -25.63
C THR A 468 -9.14 27.21 -25.24
N GLY A 469 -8.96 26.08 -25.92
CA GLY A 469 -7.93 25.14 -25.56
C GLY A 469 -8.32 24.44 -24.26
N ILE A 470 -7.33 24.25 -23.39
CA ILE A 470 -7.36 23.15 -22.45
C ILE A 470 -6.56 23.52 -21.19
N ILE A 471 -7.20 23.48 -20.02
CA ILE A 471 -6.52 23.49 -18.70
C ILE A 471 -5.94 22.07 -18.43
N LYS A 472 -5.32 21.74 -17.27
CA LYS A 472 -4.99 20.33 -16.88
C LYS A 472 -5.69 19.90 -15.59
N ALA A 473 -5.81 18.58 -15.33
CA ALA A 473 -6.45 18.09 -14.11
C ALA A 473 -5.57 18.45 -12.91
N ASP A 474 -6.16 18.88 -11.79
CA ASP A 474 -5.43 19.48 -10.66
C ASP A 474 -4.41 20.55 -11.14
N SER A 475 -4.87 21.52 -11.93
CA SER A 475 -3.99 22.52 -12.56
C SER A 475 -4.73 23.79 -12.97
N VAL A 476 -3.96 24.76 -13.47
CA VAL A 476 -4.34 26.15 -13.67
C VAL A 476 -4.20 26.63 -15.11
N MET A 477 -5.00 27.62 -15.50
CA MET A 477 -4.93 28.34 -16.77
C MET A 477 -4.86 29.85 -16.51
N VAL A 478 -3.85 30.52 -17.05
CA VAL A 478 -3.67 31.97 -16.91
C VAL A 478 -4.14 32.70 -18.17
N ILE A 479 -5.12 33.59 -18.01
CA ILE A 479 -5.63 34.50 -19.05
C ILE A 479 -5.14 35.91 -18.74
N ALA A 480 -4.26 36.47 -19.58
CA ALA A 480 -3.68 37.80 -19.36
C ALA A 480 -4.18 38.86 -20.36
N ASN A 481 -3.91 40.15 -20.08
CA ASN A 481 -4.21 41.23 -21.02
C ASN A 481 -3.50 41.04 -22.38
N SER A 482 -2.20 40.72 -22.31
CA SER A 482 -1.26 40.76 -23.42
C SER A 482 -0.13 39.77 -23.20
N THR A 483 0.05 38.83 -24.12
CA THR A 483 1.16 37.85 -24.12
C THR A 483 2.51 38.53 -23.93
N SER A 484 2.76 39.66 -24.60
CA SER A 484 4.06 40.34 -24.57
C SER A 484 4.34 41.00 -23.22
N ASN A 485 3.34 41.63 -22.61
CA ASN A 485 3.53 42.32 -21.33
C ASN A 485 3.63 41.31 -20.19
N PHE A 486 2.77 40.29 -20.18
CA PHE A 486 2.79 39.20 -19.22
C PHE A 486 4.12 38.43 -19.27
N ASN A 487 4.60 38.06 -20.46
CA ASN A 487 5.90 37.39 -20.62
C ASN A 487 7.06 38.27 -20.13
N SER A 488 7.01 39.58 -20.38
CA SER A 488 8.02 40.53 -19.89
C SER A 488 8.04 40.68 -18.36
N ALA A 489 6.90 40.41 -17.69
CA ALA A 489 6.77 40.48 -16.24
C ALA A 489 7.15 39.17 -15.54
N TYR A 490 6.61 38.03 -16.01
CA TYR A 490 6.70 36.75 -15.31
C TYR A 490 7.66 35.73 -15.97
N GLY A 491 8.19 36.02 -17.16
CA GLY A 491 9.18 35.19 -17.86
C GLY A 491 8.62 34.03 -18.68
N PHE A 492 7.30 33.87 -18.77
CA PHE A 492 6.63 32.85 -19.58
C PHE A 492 5.36 33.40 -20.25
N ASN A 493 4.87 32.72 -21.29
CA ASN A 493 3.62 33.14 -21.96
C ASN A 493 2.40 32.71 -21.14
N PRO A 494 1.34 33.55 -21.05
CA PRO A 494 0.06 33.13 -20.50
C PRO A 494 -0.58 32.11 -21.46
N ASP A 495 -1.48 31.28 -20.92
CA ASP A 495 -2.15 30.23 -21.67
C ASP A 495 -3.18 30.81 -22.66
N MET A 496 -3.79 31.95 -22.29
CA MET A 496 -4.57 32.79 -23.19
C MET A 496 -4.22 34.27 -23.01
N ALA A 497 -4.42 35.08 -24.06
CA ALA A 497 -4.37 36.53 -23.96
C ALA A 497 -5.63 37.17 -24.56
N ASN A 498 -6.29 38.04 -23.81
CA ASN A 498 -7.47 38.75 -24.25
C ASN A 498 -7.50 40.17 -23.65
N GLY A 499 -7.73 41.16 -24.51
CA GLY A 499 -7.75 42.57 -24.13
C GLY A 499 -8.86 42.98 -23.16
N PHE A 500 -9.84 42.12 -22.84
CA PHE A 500 -10.83 42.37 -21.78
C PHE A 500 -10.29 42.15 -20.35
N VAL A 501 -9.15 41.49 -20.18
CA VAL A 501 -8.43 41.42 -18.89
C VAL A 501 -7.64 42.71 -18.70
N SER A 502 -8.33 43.85 -18.63
CA SER A 502 -7.75 45.19 -18.79
C SER A 502 -7.93 46.12 -17.61
N GLU A 503 -8.77 45.77 -16.63
CA GLU A 503 -9.31 46.74 -15.67
C GLU A 503 -8.51 46.83 -14.35
N ASN A 504 -8.83 47.83 -13.51
CA ASN A 504 -7.97 48.33 -12.42
C ASN A 504 -8.44 47.93 -11.01
N GLY A 505 -8.75 46.65 -10.82
CA GLY A 505 -8.95 46.11 -9.46
C GLY A 505 -10.32 46.39 -8.82
N ASN A 506 -11.27 47.02 -9.52
CA ASN A 506 -12.62 47.29 -9.03
C ASN A 506 -13.72 46.56 -9.83
N ASP A 507 -13.34 45.53 -10.58
CA ASP A 507 -14.16 44.87 -11.61
C ASP A 507 -14.30 43.37 -11.34
N GLY A 508 -15.53 42.87 -11.52
CA GLY A 508 -15.88 41.48 -11.21
C GLY A 508 -15.57 40.54 -12.39
N TYR A 509 -15.16 39.31 -12.06
CA TYR A 509 -14.93 38.22 -13.00
C TYR A 509 -15.87 37.06 -12.68
N PHE A 510 -16.53 36.55 -13.72
CA PHE A 510 -17.64 35.60 -13.60
C PHE A 510 -17.47 34.48 -14.62
N LEU A 511 -17.50 33.24 -14.16
CA LEU A 511 -17.31 32.07 -14.98
C LEU A 511 -18.67 31.47 -15.37
N PHE A 512 -19.00 31.49 -16.66
CA PHE A 512 -20.26 30.98 -17.20
C PHE A 512 -20.05 29.70 -18.02
N LYS A 513 -20.98 28.74 -17.87
CA LYS A 513 -21.07 27.52 -18.69
C LYS A 513 -22.26 27.56 -19.64
N ASP A 514 -22.12 26.94 -20.81
CA ASP A 514 -23.13 26.76 -21.86
C ASP A 514 -23.68 28.06 -22.48
N GLY A 515 -22.97 29.18 -22.26
CA GLY A 515 -23.26 30.50 -22.81
C GLY A 515 -22.41 31.59 -22.15
N ASN A 516 -22.57 32.83 -22.61
CA ASN A 516 -21.91 34.01 -22.02
C ASN A 516 -22.75 34.61 -20.88
N HIS A 517 -22.37 35.77 -20.33
CA HIS A 517 -23.13 36.44 -19.26
C HIS A 517 -24.63 36.66 -19.56
N SER A 518 -25.04 36.71 -20.84
CA SER A 518 -26.42 36.92 -21.28
C SER A 518 -27.22 35.62 -21.49
N SER A 519 -26.57 34.46 -21.62
CA SER A 519 -27.24 33.20 -22.01
C SER A 519 -26.78 31.93 -21.28
N GLY A 520 -25.64 31.97 -20.59
CA GLY A 520 -25.06 30.84 -19.87
C GLY A 520 -25.52 30.75 -18.42
N THR A 521 -25.09 29.68 -17.76
CA THR A 521 -25.28 29.48 -16.31
C THR A 521 -24.03 29.97 -15.59
N LEU A 522 -24.18 30.87 -14.61
CA LEU A 522 -23.08 31.30 -13.74
C LEU A 522 -22.64 30.14 -12.84
N VAL A 523 -21.34 29.84 -12.84
CA VAL A 523 -20.73 28.73 -12.09
C VAL A 523 -19.87 29.25 -10.94
N ASP A 524 -19.00 30.23 -11.19
CA ASP A 524 -18.09 30.80 -10.19
C ASP A 524 -17.98 32.33 -10.30
N ALA A 525 -17.70 33.01 -9.19
CA ALA A 525 -17.72 34.47 -9.10
C ALA A 525 -16.61 35.06 -8.22
N TYR A 526 -15.83 35.98 -8.81
CA TYR A 526 -15.05 36.98 -8.10
C TYR A 526 -15.74 38.34 -8.17
N GLY A 527 -16.18 38.86 -7.01
CA GLY A 527 -16.97 40.08 -6.90
C GLY A 527 -18.48 39.85 -7.04
N GLU A 528 -19.25 40.93 -6.86
CA GLU A 528 -20.72 40.90 -6.92
C GLU A 528 -21.23 41.53 -8.22
N THR A 529 -22.19 40.88 -8.89
CA THR A 529 -22.78 41.37 -10.15
C THR A 529 -23.53 42.68 -9.96
N ASP A 530 -23.50 43.54 -10.97
CA ASP A 530 -24.16 44.86 -11.01
C ASP A 530 -23.70 45.84 -9.91
N ILE A 531 -22.48 45.62 -9.38
CA ILE A 531 -21.84 46.47 -8.37
C ILE A 531 -20.46 46.93 -8.86
N ASN A 532 -20.11 48.18 -8.55
CA ASN A 532 -18.76 48.70 -8.76
C ASN A 532 -17.93 48.34 -7.52
N GLY A 533 -16.79 47.68 -7.72
CA GLY A 533 -15.92 47.19 -6.64
C GLY A 533 -15.25 48.28 -5.80
N THR A 534 -15.27 49.55 -6.22
CA THR A 534 -14.56 50.63 -5.51
C THR A 534 -15.02 50.77 -4.05
N GLY A 535 -14.10 50.58 -3.09
CA GLY A 535 -14.37 50.59 -1.65
C GLY A 535 -15.16 49.39 -1.12
N THR A 536 -15.30 48.32 -1.91
CA THR A 536 -15.95 47.07 -1.48
C THR A 536 -14.96 46.11 -0.82
N ALA A 537 -15.46 45.02 -0.22
CA ALA A 537 -14.62 43.98 0.36
C ALA A 537 -13.95 43.05 -0.69
N TRP A 538 -14.14 43.29 -1.99
CA TRP A 538 -13.50 42.57 -3.10
C TRP A 538 -12.64 43.47 -4.00
N GLU A 539 -12.36 44.70 -3.58
CA GLU A 539 -11.42 45.62 -4.26
C GLU A 539 -9.98 45.12 -4.17
N TYR A 540 -9.27 45.06 -5.31
CA TYR A 540 -7.89 44.59 -5.45
C TYR A 540 -7.01 45.54 -6.30
N GLU A 541 -7.35 46.83 -6.37
CA GLU A 541 -6.57 47.86 -7.08
C GLU A 541 -5.13 47.94 -6.53
N ASP A 542 -4.14 48.02 -7.44
CA ASP A 542 -2.70 47.92 -7.15
C ASP A 542 -2.36 46.69 -6.26
N GLY A 543 -3.02 45.55 -6.55
CA GLY A 543 -2.96 44.35 -5.73
C GLY A 543 -3.44 43.07 -6.39
N LYS A 544 -3.74 42.09 -5.55
CA LYS A 544 -4.22 40.76 -5.95
C LYS A 544 -5.25 40.21 -5.00
N ALA A 545 -6.07 39.32 -5.53
CA ALA A 545 -6.93 38.45 -4.73
C ALA A 545 -6.67 36.99 -5.09
N VAL A 546 -6.37 36.18 -4.08
CA VAL A 546 -6.08 34.74 -4.20
C VAL A 546 -7.14 33.94 -3.46
N ARG A 547 -7.73 32.95 -4.13
CA ARG A 547 -8.68 32.00 -3.56
C ARG A 547 -7.94 31.12 -2.54
N LEU A 548 -8.53 30.89 -1.37
CA LEU A 548 -7.94 29.99 -0.37
C LEU A 548 -7.92 28.55 -0.91
N TYR A 549 -6.77 27.88 -0.83
CA TYR A 549 -6.55 26.50 -1.32
C TYR A 549 -7.48 25.43 -0.70
N THR A 550 -8.19 25.77 0.39
CA THR A 550 -9.20 24.91 1.02
C THR A 550 -10.58 25.03 0.39
N VAL A 551 -10.75 25.88 -0.62
CA VAL A 551 -12.00 26.10 -1.34
C VAL A 551 -11.92 25.34 -2.65
N ASP A 552 -12.37 24.10 -2.60
CA ASP A 552 -12.34 23.12 -3.69
C ASP A 552 -13.56 23.21 -4.62
N SER A 553 -14.51 24.10 -4.35
CA SER A 553 -15.81 24.15 -5.03
C SER A 553 -16.13 25.55 -5.57
N ALA A 554 -16.77 25.56 -6.76
CA ALA A 554 -17.22 26.77 -7.44
C ALA A 554 -18.46 27.36 -6.74
N SER A 555 -18.51 28.70 -6.67
CA SER A 555 -19.64 29.44 -6.10
C SER A 555 -20.04 30.60 -7.00
N ALA A 556 -21.26 30.55 -7.53
CA ALA A 556 -21.91 31.67 -8.22
C ALA A 556 -22.21 32.88 -7.30
N THR A 557 -21.84 32.83 -6.02
CA THR A 557 -21.94 33.93 -5.05
C THR A 557 -20.58 34.19 -4.43
N TRP A 558 -20.08 35.42 -4.53
CA TRP A 558 -18.83 35.80 -3.89
C TRP A 558 -18.95 35.78 -2.36
N MET A 559 -17.96 35.19 -1.69
CA MET A 559 -17.87 35.18 -0.23
C MET A 559 -16.47 35.61 0.24
N ALA A 560 -16.40 36.71 1.00
CA ALA A 560 -15.14 37.27 1.52
C ALA A 560 -14.24 36.25 2.25
N SER A 561 -14.83 35.24 2.89
CA SER A 561 -14.11 34.19 3.61
C SER A 561 -13.31 33.23 2.71
N GLU A 562 -13.54 33.25 1.39
CA GLU A 562 -12.87 32.37 0.41
C GLU A 562 -11.63 33.02 -0.21
N TRP A 563 -11.35 34.29 0.10
CA TRP A 563 -10.33 35.09 -0.58
C TRP A 563 -9.35 35.74 0.40
N LYS A 564 -8.08 35.78 0.00
CA LYS A 564 -7.06 36.67 0.58
C LYS A 564 -6.79 37.78 -0.42
N ILE A 565 -7.00 39.03 -0.01
CA ILE A 565 -6.86 40.22 -0.86
C ILE A 565 -5.84 41.17 -0.24
N GLU A 566 -4.84 41.59 -1.01
CA GLU A 566 -3.74 42.43 -0.55
C GLU A 566 -3.09 43.22 -1.69
N SER A 567 -2.48 44.38 -1.37
CA SER A 567 -1.65 45.13 -2.31
C SER A 567 -0.40 44.34 -2.69
N ALA A 568 0.01 44.40 -3.95
CA ALA A 568 1.00 43.51 -4.54
C ALA A 568 1.59 44.08 -5.84
N ASP A 569 2.90 43.93 -6.01
CA ASP A 569 3.62 44.21 -7.27
C ASP A 569 3.82 42.91 -8.08
N VAL A 570 4.38 43.00 -9.30
CA VAL A 570 4.68 41.84 -10.17
C VAL A 570 5.45 40.73 -9.45
N ALA A 571 6.29 41.08 -8.48
CA ALA A 571 7.09 40.13 -7.71
C ALA A 571 6.27 39.28 -6.71
N ASP A 572 5.10 39.77 -6.28
CA ASP A 572 4.24 39.13 -5.28
C ASP A 572 3.14 38.26 -5.90
N MET A 573 2.92 38.42 -7.21
CA MET A 573 1.95 37.64 -7.99
C MET A 573 2.35 36.17 -8.11
N THR A 574 1.36 35.28 -8.18
CA THR A 574 1.57 33.83 -8.14
C THR A 574 1.02 33.09 -9.38
N PRO A 575 1.24 33.58 -10.61
CA PRO A 575 0.67 32.93 -11.79
C PRO A 575 1.26 31.52 -11.97
N ARG A 576 0.37 30.59 -12.29
CA ARG A 576 0.55 29.14 -12.33
C ARG A 576 0.72 28.46 -10.96
N TRP A 577 0.11 29.00 -9.89
CA TRP A 577 0.26 28.42 -8.56
C TRP A 577 -1.00 28.48 -7.68
N HIS A 578 -1.79 27.39 -7.75
CA HIS A 578 -2.88 27.11 -6.83
C HIS A 578 -2.74 25.70 -6.24
N HIS A 579 -1.91 25.54 -5.20
CA HIS A 579 -1.64 24.23 -4.58
C HIS A 579 -1.74 24.27 -3.04
N LYS A 580 -1.97 23.10 -2.45
CA LYS A 580 -2.05 22.87 -1.00
C LYS A 580 -0.72 23.19 -0.30
N THR A 581 -0.78 23.87 0.85
CA THR A 581 0.41 24.27 1.61
C THR A 581 1.04 23.10 2.37
N TYR A 582 2.37 22.96 2.28
CA TYR A 582 3.15 21.92 2.97
C TYR A 582 3.61 22.41 4.37
N TYR A 583 3.38 21.60 5.40
CA TYR A 583 3.89 21.85 6.75
C TYR A 583 4.91 20.78 7.16
N TRP A 584 6.07 21.20 7.66
CA TRP A 584 7.06 20.28 8.24
C TRP A 584 6.60 19.84 9.63
N THR A 585 6.51 18.52 9.84
CA THR A 585 6.13 17.91 11.12
C THR A 585 7.20 16.97 11.69
N GLY A 586 8.31 16.76 10.96
CA GLY A 586 9.42 15.92 11.38
C GLY A 586 10.09 16.40 12.68
N ALA A 587 10.45 15.45 13.54
CA ALA A 587 11.20 15.73 14.76
C ALA A 587 12.62 16.25 14.46
N VAL A 588 13.21 16.99 15.40
CA VAL A 588 14.63 17.40 15.32
C VAL A 588 15.52 16.18 15.07
N SER A 589 16.28 16.19 13.96
CA SER A 589 17.11 15.10 13.38
C SER A 589 16.45 14.09 12.43
N THR A 590 15.20 14.30 12.00
CA THR A 590 14.60 13.51 10.90
C THR A 590 15.06 13.99 9.51
N ASP A 591 15.10 13.07 8.55
CA ASP A 591 15.57 13.33 7.20
C ASP A 591 14.60 14.21 6.40
N TRP A 592 15.13 15.28 5.79
CA TRP A 592 14.41 16.26 4.97
C TRP A 592 13.82 15.65 3.69
N PHE A 593 14.44 14.58 3.18
CA PHE A 593 14.07 13.91 1.92
C PHE A 593 13.01 12.82 2.11
N THR A 594 12.73 12.42 3.35
CA THR A 594 11.64 11.48 3.64
C THR A 594 10.30 12.20 3.58
N ILE A 595 9.52 11.89 2.54
CA ILE A 595 8.17 12.44 2.26
C ILE A 595 7.24 12.45 3.49
N ASN A 596 7.32 11.43 4.34
CA ASN A 596 6.48 11.28 5.55
C ASN A 596 6.78 12.29 6.67
N ASN A 597 7.89 13.04 6.61
CA ASN A 597 8.19 14.13 7.56
C ASN A 597 7.52 15.46 7.18
N TRP A 598 6.90 15.51 6.01
CA TRP A 598 6.07 16.59 5.49
C TRP A 598 4.60 16.17 5.54
N GLN A 599 3.73 17.03 6.05
CA GLN A 599 2.28 16.81 5.99
C GLN A 599 1.61 17.76 5.00
N VAL A 600 0.88 17.15 4.07
CA VAL A 600 -0.14 17.78 3.22
C VAL A 600 -1.38 16.92 3.18
N ASN A 601 -2.52 17.59 3.02
CA ASN A 601 -3.84 17.01 2.90
C ASN A 601 -4.03 16.37 1.49
N SER A 602 -3.22 15.33 1.21
CA SER A 602 -3.01 14.59 -0.07
C SER A 602 -2.52 15.43 -1.27
N SER A 603 -1.55 15.02 -2.11
CA SER A 603 -0.59 13.90 -2.07
C SER A 603 0.63 14.28 -2.94
N THR A 604 1.82 13.73 -2.62
CA THR A 604 3.13 13.88 -3.31
C THR A 604 3.68 15.31 -3.55
N PRO A 605 4.81 15.71 -2.92
CA PRO A 605 5.55 16.93 -3.26
C PRO A 605 6.39 16.78 -4.52
N ASP A 606 6.23 17.71 -5.47
CA ASP A 606 7.13 17.86 -6.62
C ASP A 606 8.47 18.52 -6.21
N TYR A 607 9.49 17.70 -5.97
CA TYR A 607 10.90 18.14 -5.99
C TYR A 607 11.80 17.04 -6.54
N TYR A 608 12.63 17.38 -7.53
CA TYR A 608 13.69 16.51 -8.05
C TYR A 608 14.92 16.58 -7.13
N TYR A 609 15.53 15.42 -6.85
CA TYR A 609 16.63 15.28 -5.90
C TYR A 609 18.01 15.18 -6.56
N ASP A 610 19.00 15.88 -5.99
CA ASP A 610 20.42 15.53 -6.11
C ASP A 610 20.92 14.90 -4.80
N ALA A 611 21.71 13.83 -4.88
CA ALA A 611 22.08 13.04 -3.72
C ALA A 611 23.10 13.73 -2.78
N GLY A 612 22.78 13.85 -1.47
CA GLY A 612 23.79 14.07 -0.41
C GLY A 612 23.66 15.33 0.46
N SER A 613 22.57 16.11 0.38
CA SER A 613 22.33 17.27 1.27
C SER A 613 21.58 16.87 2.56
N TYR A 614 21.51 17.74 3.58
CA TYR A 614 20.62 17.58 4.76
C TYR A 614 20.41 18.88 5.57
N LEU A 615 19.30 18.97 6.31
CA LEU A 615 18.98 20.09 7.21
C LEU A 615 19.18 19.71 8.69
N ILE A 616 19.72 20.61 9.51
CA ILE A 616 19.70 20.45 10.98
C ILE A 616 18.93 21.63 11.61
N ILE A 617 17.88 21.30 12.37
CA ILE A 617 17.16 22.26 13.21
C ILE A 617 17.76 22.21 14.62
N ASN A 618 18.28 23.33 15.12
CA ASN A 618 18.93 23.38 16.43
C ASN A 618 17.88 23.49 17.55
N PRO A 619 17.81 22.56 18.53
CA PRO A 619 16.72 22.51 19.53
C PRO A 619 16.58 23.73 20.46
N ALA A 620 17.55 24.67 20.44
CA ALA A 620 17.58 25.81 21.36
C ALA A 620 16.84 27.07 20.88
N GLY A 621 16.23 27.09 19.69
CA GLY A 621 15.57 28.33 19.22
C GLY A 621 14.90 28.33 17.84
N ASN A 622 14.43 27.18 17.32
CA ASN A 622 13.72 27.08 16.02
C ASN A 622 14.44 27.76 14.83
N SER A 623 15.77 27.85 14.87
CA SER A 623 16.59 28.37 13.77
C SER A 623 17.13 27.20 12.94
N PRO A 624 16.64 26.98 11.71
CA PRO A 624 17.15 25.94 10.83
C PRO A 624 18.51 26.33 10.22
N THR A 625 19.41 25.35 10.09
CA THR A 625 20.72 25.50 9.46
C THR A 625 20.86 24.48 8.32
N LEU A 626 21.14 24.96 7.12
CA LEU A 626 21.22 24.16 5.89
C LEU A 626 22.66 23.75 5.57
N PHE A 627 22.86 22.46 5.29
CA PHE A 627 24.15 21.88 4.93
C PHE A 627 24.07 21.19 3.56
N SER A 628 25.05 21.47 2.70
CA SER A 628 25.25 20.79 1.42
C SER A 628 26.74 20.73 1.09
N THR A 629 27.14 19.72 0.33
CA THR A 629 28.48 19.61 -0.26
C THR A 629 28.60 20.31 -1.62
N ASP A 630 27.48 20.70 -2.22
CA ASP A 630 27.38 21.25 -3.57
C ASP A 630 26.60 22.58 -3.63
N THR A 631 26.48 23.16 -4.83
CA THR A 631 25.90 24.50 -5.01
C THR A 631 24.38 24.46 -4.90
N ILE A 632 23.84 25.08 -3.84
CA ILE A 632 22.39 25.11 -3.58
C ILE A 632 21.73 26.30 -4.28
N PHE A 633 20.62 26.06 -4.99
CA PHE A 633 19.71 27.11 -5.46
C PHE A 633 18.41 27.12 -4.61
N CYS A 634 18.31 28.05 -3.65
CA CYS A 634 17.10 28.25 -2.83
C CYS A 634 16.38 29.53 -3.26
N THR A 635 15.64 29.51 -4.36
CA THR A 635 15.06 30.73 -4.97
C THR A 635 13.66 31.13 -4.46
N LYS A 636 12.93 30.24 -3.77
CA LYS A 636 11.56 30.53 -3.26
C LYS A 636 11.24 29.87 -1.90
N LEU A 637 12.12 30.02 -0.90
CA LEU A 637 11.85 29.54 0.46
C LEU A 637 11.22 30.67 1.31
N THR A 638 9.93 30.60 1.57
CA THR A 638 9.23 31.56 2.46
C THR A 638 9.04 30.94 3.84
N MET A 639 9.51 31.61 4.89
CA MET A 639 9.32 31.20 6.29
C MET A 639 8.67 32.32 7.10
N ASP A 640 8.09 31.97 8.25
CA ASP A 640 7.52 32.95 9.19
C ASP A 640 8.53 34.04 9.55
N THR A 641 8.03 35.27 9.63
CA THR A 641 8.70 36.53 9.97
C THR A 641 9.58 36.52 11.23
N ASN A 642 9.44 35.50 12.09
CA ASN A 642 10.20 35.33 13.32
C ASN A 642 11.37 34.33 13.21
N ALA A 643 11.49 33.60 12.09
CA ALA A 643 12.47 32.54 11.91
C ALA A 643 13.75 33.05 11.22
N VAL A 644 14.91 32.85 11.86
CA VAL A 644 16.23 33.25 11.33
C VAL A 644 16.94 32.05 10.73
N ILE A 645 17.16 32.05 9.41
CA ILE A 645 18.10 31.12 8.77
C ILE A 645 19.52 31.62 9.02
N THR A 646 20.37 30.75 9.57
CA THR A 646 21.82 30.99 9.61
C THR A 646 22.47 30.18 8.49
N LEU A 647 23.00 30.85 7.47
CA LEU A 647 23.77 30.22 6.40
C LEU A 647 25.25 30.15 6.80
N ASP A 648 25.81 28.95 6.93
CA ASP A 648 27.24 28.78 7.21
C ASP A 648 28.07 29.01 5.95
N SER A 649 28.76 30.16 5.91
CA SER A 649 29.60 30.58 4.78
C SER A 649 30.88 29.75 4.61
N SER A 650 31.18 28.81 5.51
CA SER A 650 32.31 27.89 5.34
C SER A 650 32.06 26.76 4.33
N VAL A 651 30.80 26.53 3.93
CA VAL A 651 30.42 25.41 3.04
C VAL A 651 29.86 25.86 1.68
N LEU A 652 29.35 27.10 1.56
CA LEU A 652 28.67 27.59 0.37
C LEU A 652 29.61 28.21 -0.68
N LYS A 653 29.74 27.57 -1.85
CA LYS A 653 30.20 28.24 -3.08
C LYS A 653 29.04 28.96 -3.76
N VAL A 654 28.83 30.22 -3.38
CA VAL A 654 27.72 31.05 -3.90
C VAL A 654 27.84 31.28 -5.42
N GLY A 655 26.82 30.84 -6.16
CA GLY A 655 26.73 30.90 -7.62
C GLY A 655 25.48 31.63 -8.14
N LYS A 656 25.10 32.75 -7.50
CA LYS A 656 23.93 33.61 -7.77
C LYS A 656 22.55 32.95 -7.61
#